data_AF-X5QHM7-F1
#
_entry.id   AF-X5QHM7-F1
#
_cell.length_a   1.000
_cell.length_b   1.000
_cell.length_c   1.000
_cell.angle_alpha   90.00
_cell.angle_beta   90.00
_cell.angle_gamma   90.00
#
_symmetry.space_group_name_H-M   'P 1'
#
loop_
_entity.id
_entity.type
_entity.pdbx_description
1 polymer ?
#
loop_
_entity_poly.entity_id
_entity_poly.type
_entity_poly.pdbx_seq_one_letter_code
_entity_poly.pdbx_strand_id
1 'polypeptide(L)'
;MAKKTESNGPSVSAQEALEFHAMGRPGKLEIVATKPMATQRDLSLAYSPGVAVPVLAIAEDPSRAFDYTVRGNMVAVISNGTAILGLGNLGALASKPVMEGKAVLFKRFADVDSIDLEVDTEDADEFINCVRFLGPSFGGINLEDIKAPECFIIEQRLRELMDIPVFHDDQHGTAIISAAGLINALEITGRDMKTTKMVCNGAGAAGIACIELMKAMGFAPENIILCDTKGVVFQGRTEGMNQWKSAHAVKTGARSLAEALDGADVFLGLSAKGTLTTKMVQSMAKNPIIFAMANPDPEITPEEVAEIRTDAIMATGRSDYPNQVNNVLGFPYIFRGALDVRATTINDDMKIAAAKALAELARQDVPDDVAAAYQGMRPKFGPNYIIPVPFDPRLISAIPIAVAKAAMDSGVARKPILDLDRYAQELSARRDPIASTLQRIYDRVRRQPKRIVFAEGEEEQVMRAAVSYVNQRLGTAILLGRDDIIKENARNAGIDLGKQGIEIINARLSRRNSVYTDYLYERMQRKGFLFRDCQRLINNDRNHFAACMVALGDADGIVTGVTRNYSTALDDIRRVIDARPGHCVIGVSIVLARGRTVLVADTAVHDMPDAVEIADIAEEAAGFARRMGYEPRLAMLAYSTFGHPQGERSERVQEAVRILDKRRVDFEYDGEMAADVALNARAMAQYPFIRLTGPANVLVMPAFHSASISTKMLQELGGSTVIGPLLVGLNKPVQIVSLNAKDSDIVNMAAIAAYSAGA
;
A
#
# COMPACT_ATOMS: atom_id res chain seq x y z
N MET A 1 16.90 -37.01 -19.36
CA MET A 1 16.66 -36.50 -17.99
C MET A 1 16.86 -34.99 -18.03
N ALA A 2 15.79 -34.24 -18.31
CA ALA A 2 15.86 -32.78 -18.36
C ALA A 2 15.90 -32.22 -16.93
N LYS A 3 16.83 -31.31 -16.66
CA LYS A 3 16.90 -30.55 -15.41
C LYS A 3 15.60 -29.77 -15.27
N LYS A 4 14.78 -30.09 -14.26
CA LYS A 4 13.78 -29.16 -13.72
C LYS A 4 14.54 -27.91 -13.28
N THR A 5 14.38 -26.82 -14.01
CA THR A 5 14.68 -25.49 -13.49
C THR A 5 13.74 -25.23 -12.33
N GLU A 6 14.31 -24.88 -11.17
CA GLU A 6 13.57 -24.58 -9.95
C GLU A 6 12.60 -23.41 -10.21
N SER A 7 11.31 -23.61 -9.89
CA SER A 7 10.33 -22.52 -9.94
C SER A 7 10.71 -21.51 -8.87
N ASN A 8 11.05 -20.29 -9.26
CA ASN A 8 11.49 -19.22 -8.34
C ASN A 8 10.33 -18.58 -7.52
N GLY A 9 9.13 -19.17 -7.53
CA GLY A 9 8.00 -18.75 -6.69
C GLY A 9 7.90 -19.56 -5.39
N PRO A 10 7.23 -19.04 -4.35
CA PRO A 10 6.99 -19.79 -3.12
C PRO A 10 6.16 -21.06 -3.42
N SER A 11 6.72 -22.24 -3.18
CA SER A 11 5.98 -23.50 -3.28
C SER A 11 5.19 -23.73 -1.99
N VAL A 12 3.87 -23.92 -2.09
CA VAL A 12 3.00 -24.23 -0.94
C VAL A 12 2.63 -25.72 -0.99
N SER A 13 2.89 -26.46 0.09
CA SER A 13 2.46 -27.85 0.22
C SER A 13 0.98 -27.96 0.59
N ALA A 14 0.35 -29.09 0.26
CA ALA A 14 -1.05 -29.34 0.62
C ALA A 14 -1.27 -29.28 2.14
N GLN A 15 -0.30 -29.75 2.93
CA GLN A 15 -0.37 -29.72 4.38
C GLN A 15 -0.29 -28.27 4.92
N GLU A 16 0.64 -27.46 4.41
CA GLU A 16 0.72 -26.03 4.79
C GLU A 16 -0.57 -25.27 4.47
N ALA A 17 -1.19 -25.55 3.31
CA ALA A 17 -2.45 -24.93 2.93
C ALA A 17 -3.60 -25.32 3.88
N LEU A 18 -3.70 -26.59 4.28
CA LEU A 18 -4.71 -27.06 5.24
C LEU A 18 -4.46 -26.48 6.64
N GLU A 19 -3.21 -26.48 7.09
CA GLU A 19 -2.81 -25.93 8.39
C GLU A 19 -3.08 -24.43 8.46
N PHE A 20 -2.81 -23.68 7.39
CA PHE A 20 -3.15 -22.26 7.29
C PHE A 20 -4.63 -21.97 7.53
N HIS A 21 -5.55 -22.86 7.14
CA HIS A 21 -6.99 -22.69 7.35
C HIS A 21 -7.48 -23.22 8.71
N ALA A 22 -6.73 -24.12 9.35
CA ALA A 22 -7.16 -24.82 10.57
C ALA A 22 -6.50 -24.30 11.87
N MET A 23 -5.27 -23.78 11.80
CA MET A 23 -4.51 -23.38 12.99
C MET A 23 -5.05 -22.09 13.62
N GLY A 24 -5.11 -22.07 14.95
CA GLY A 24 -5.62 -20.93 15.72
C GLY A 24 -7.14 -20.87 15.68
N ARG A 25 -7.70 -19.88 14.97
CA ARG A 25 -9.14 -19.75 14.74
C ARG A 25 -9.42 -20.22 13.31
N PRO A 26 -10.21 -21.30 13.10
CA PRO A 26 -10.49 -21.81 11.77
C PRO A 26 -11.17 -20.79 10.85
N GLY A 27 -10.85 -20.85 9.56
CA GLY A 27 -11.32 -19.90 8.55
C GLY A 27 -10.43 -18.65 8.47
N LYS A 28 -10.77 -17.74 7.55
CA LYS A 28 -9.92 -16.56 7.24
C LYS A 28 -10.51 -15.22 7.64
N LEU A 29 -11.74 -15.20 8.18
CA LEU A 29 -12.44 -13.96 8.53
C LEU A 29 -13.02 -13.98 9.95
N GLU A 30 -13.16 -12.80 10.53
CA GLU A 30 -13.88 -12.58 11.77
C GLU A 30 -14.63 -11.24 11.74
N ILE A 31 -15.69 -11.13 12.55
CA ILE A 31 -16.45 -9.88 12.73
C ILE A 31 -15.92 -9.18 13.97
N VAL A 32 -15.49 -7.93 13.81
CA VAL A 32 -14.97 -7.09 14.90
C VAL A 32 -15.82 -5.82 15.01
N ALA A 33 -16.23 -5.48 16.23
CA ALA A 33 -16.98 -4.25 16.50
C ALA A 33 -16.12 -3.00 16.24
N THR A 34 -16.65 -2.04 15.49
CA THR A 34 -15.95 -0.78 15.15
C THR A 34 -16.18 0.33 16.19
N LYS A 35 -17.15 0.15 17.10
CA LYS A 35 -17.49 1.11 18.17
C LYS A 35 -17.12 0.51 19.53
N PRO A 36 -16.76 1.33 20.54
CA PRO A 36 -16.54 0.85 21.90
C PRO A 36 -17.77 0.11 22.44
N MET A 37 -17.57 -1.04 23.08
CA MET A 37 -18.64 -1.87 23.66
C MET A 37 -18.36 -2.20 25.15
N ALA A 38 -17.75 -1.27 25.88
CA ALA A 38 -17.17 -1.56 27.19
C ALA A 38 -18.02 -1.08 28.38
N THR A 39 -19.00 -0.19 28.15
CA THR A 39 -19.80 0.45 29.19
C THR A 39 -21.31 0.31 28.95
N GLN A 40 -22.10 0.56 30.00
CA GLN A 40 -23.57 0.60 29.88
C GLN A 40 -24.04 1.69 28.92
N ARG A 41 -23.31 2.82 28.86
CA ARG A 41 -23.56 3.90 27.90
C ARG A 41 -23.30 3.44 26.48
N ASP A 42 -22.19 2.74 26.25
CA ASP A 42 -21.87 2.16 24.93
C ASP A 42 -22.98 1.21 24.47
N LEU A 43 -23.42 0.31 25.34
CA LEU A 43 -24.52 -0.62 25.05
C LEU A 43 -25.83 0.13 24.75
N SER A 44 -26.13 1.19 25.50
CA SER A 44 -27.34 2.01 25.29
C SER A 44 -27.33 2.80 23.99
N LEU A 45 -26.16 3.05 23.41
CA LEU A 45 -26.01 3.71 22.10
C LEU A 45 -25.99 2.69 20.96
N ALA A 46 -25.28 1.58 21.13
CA ALA A 46 -25.14 0.53 20.13
C ALA A 46 -26.41 -0.31 19.96
N TYR A 47 -27.21 -0.40 21.03
CA TYR A 47 -28.45 -1.16 21.08
C TYR A 47 -29.55 -0.32 21.73
N SER A 48 -30.55 -0.98 22.31
CA SER A 48 -31.68 -0.30 22.96
C SER A 48 -31.23 0.54 24.16
N PRO A 49 -31.74 1.78 24.31
CA PRO A 49 -32.74 2.43 23.44
C PRO A 49 -32.17 3.22 22.25
N GLY A 50 -30.87 3.52 22.22
CA GLY A 50 -30.27 4.46 21.27
C GLY A 50 -30.35 4.04 19.81
N VAL A 51 -30.29 2.74 19.51
CA VAL A 51 -30.39 2.19 18.15
C VAL A 51 -31.71 2.52 17.44
N ALA A 52 -32.76 2.89 18.18
CA ALA A 52 -34.03 3.32 17.57
C ALA A 52 -33.89 4.61 16.75
N VAL A 53 -32.95 5.49 17.11
CA VAL A 53 -32.74 6.78 16.42
C VAL A 53 -32.28 6.59 14.96
N PRO A 54 -31.19 5.83 14.66
CA PRO A 54 -30.82 5.57 13.28
C PRO A 54 -31.87 4.74 12.52
N VAL A 55 -32.62 3.86 13.19
CA VAL A 55 -33.73 3.12 12.55
C VAL A 55 -34.81 4.07 12.02
N LEU A 56 -35.29 5.00 12.85
CA LEU A 56 -36.29 5.98 12.43
C LEU A 56 -35.76 6.91 11.32
N ALA A 57 -34.50 7.31 11.44
CA ALA A 57 -33.83 8.12 10.42
C ALA A 57 -33.77 7.42 9.04
N ILE A 58 -33.51 6.11 9.01
CA ILE A 58 -33.49 5.30 7.77
C ILE A 58 -34.91 5.05 7.25
N ALA A 59 -35.90 4.89 8.14
CA ALA A 59 -37.30 4.76 7.74
C ALA A 59 -37.85 6.03 7.07
N GLU A 60 -37.37 7.20 7.50
CA GLU A 60 -37.69 8.50 6.87
C GLU A 60 -36.96 8.68 5.53
N ASP A 61 -35.67 8.35 5.48
CA ASP A 61 -34.85 8.42 4.27
C ASP A 61 -33.95 7.18 4.14
N PRO A 62 -34.32 6.22 3.26
CA PRO A 62 -33.55 4.99 3.05
C PRO A 62 -32.09 5.21 2.64
N SER A 63 -31.75 6.37 2.04
CA SER A 63 -30.37 6.67 1.63
C SER A 63 -29.42 6.83 2.81
N ARG A 64 -29.95 7.17 4.01
CA ARG A 64 -29.18 7.28 5.27
C ARG A 64 -28.67 5.94 5.78
N ALA A 65 -29.13 4.82 5.21
CA ALA A 65 -28.54 3.51 5.48
C ALA A 65 -27.04 3.48 5.16
N PHE A 66 -26.58 4.25 4.16
CA PHE A 66 -25.17 4.39 3.83
C PHE A 66 -24.37 5.22 4.84
N ASP A 67 -25.04 5.98 5.72
CA ASP A 67 -24.39 6.85 6.71
C ASP A 67 -24.34 6.20 8.11
N TYR A 68 -25.39 5.45 8.47
CA TYR A 68 -25.54 4.88 9.82
C TYR A 68 -25.33 3.38 9.92
N THR A 69 -25.06 2.71 8.80
CA THR A 69 -24.79 1.27 8.78
C THR A 69 -23.53 0.95 7.99
N VAL A 70 -23.08 -0.29 8.08
CA VAL A 70 -21.94 -0.80 7.29
C VAL A 70 -22.25 -0.92 5.80
N ARG A 71 -23.51 -0.78 5.38
CA ARG A 71 -23.96 -0.98 3.98
C ARG A 71 -23.07 -0.26 2.97
N GLY A 72 -22.68 0.99 3.25
CA GLY A 72 -21.88 1.77 2.31
C GLY A 72 -20.45 1.30 2.08
N ASN A 73 -19.96 0.35 2.88
CA ASN A 73 -18.64 -0.25 2.73
C ASN A 73 -18.68 -1.78 2.63
N MET A 74 -19.87 -2.38 2.58
CA MET A 74 -20.05 -3.83 2.69
C MET A 74 -20.38 -4.47 1.34
N VAL A 75 -19.57 -5.44 0.93
CA VAL A 75 -19.76 -6.25 -0.29
C VAL A 75 -20.07 -7.70 0.08
N ALA A 76 -21.01 -8.32 -0.63
CA ALA A 76 -21.23 -9.76 -0.55
C ALA A 76 -20.45 -10.47 -1.66
N VAL A 77 -19.61 -11.43 -1.31
CA VAL A 77 -19.03 -12.39 -2.25
C VAL A 77 -19.96 -13.59 -2.29
N ILE A 78 -20.67 -13.81 -3.41
CA ILE A 78 -21.73 -14.81 -3.51
C ILE A 78 -21.41 -15.85 -4.57
N SER A 79 -21.53 -17.12 -4.22
CA SER A 79 -21.29 -18.26 -5.11
C SER A 79 -22.21 -19.43 -4.79
N ASN A 80 -22.49 -20.27 -5.79
CA ASN A 80 -23.07 -21.61 -5.59
C ASN A 80 -22.05 -22.75 -5.76
N GLY A 81 -20.77 -22.42 -6.00
CA GLY A 81 -19.69 -23.40 -6.12
C GLY A 81 -19.77 -24.30 -7.36
N THR A 82 -20.45 -23.86 -8.41
CA THR A 82 -20.64 -24.64 -9.64
C THR A 82 -19.45 -24.57 -10.61
N ALA A 83 -18.53 -23.62 -10.41
CA ALA A 83 -17.33 -23.47 -11.23
C ALA A 83 -16.12 -23.02 -10.40
N ILE A 84 -15.80 -23.76 -9.33
CA ILE A 84 -14.74 -23.39 -8.38
C ILE A 84 -13.38 -23.51 -9.06
N LEU A 85 -12.73 -22.38 -9.36
CA LEU A 85 -11.41 -22.36 -10.01
C LEU A 85 -11.40 -23.24 -11.28
N GLY A 86 -10.40 -24.13 -11.41
CA GLY A 86 -10.35 -25.18 -12.43
C GLY A 86 -10.93 -26.54 -11.99
N LEU A 87 -11.59 -26.60 -10.83
CA LEU A 87 -12.08 -27.85 -10.22
C LEU A 87 -13.52 -28.20 -10.62
N GLY A 88 -14.25 -27.23 -11.18
CA GLY A 88 -15.63 -27.40 -11.63
C GLY A 88 -16.64 -27.35 -10.48
N ASN A 89 -17.74 -28.10 -10.61
CA ASN A 89 -18.82 -28.11 -9.64
C ASN A 89 -18.49 -29.05 -8.47
N LEU A 90 -18.13 -28.47 -7.32
CA LEU A 90 -17.95 -29.21 -6.05
C LEU A 90 -18.98 -28.78 -4.98
N GLY A 91 -19.95 -27.94 -5.35
CA GLY A 91 -21.02 -27.46 -4.49
C GLY A 91 -20.62 -26.26 -3.60
N ALA A 92 -21.64 -25.62 -3.03
CA ALA A 92 -21.48 -24.34 -2.35
C ALA A 92 -20.56 -24.41 -1.11
N LEU A 93 -20.63 -25.47 -0.29
CA LEU A 93 -19.74 -25.59 0.87
C LEU A 93 -18.26 -25.73 0.50
N ALA A 94 -17.95 -26.38 -0.62
CA ALA A 94 -16.58 -26.54 -1.08
C ALA A 94 -15.99 -25.23 -1.64
N SER A 95 -16.84 -24.27 -2.05
CA SER A 95 -16.37 -22.96 -2.53
C SER A 95 -16.00 -22.02 -1.37
N LYS A 96 -16.52 -22.25 -0.17
CA LYS A 96 -16.35 -21.37 1.00
C LYS A 96 -14.90 -20.92 1.25
N PRO A 97 -13.87 -21.78 1.24
CA PRO A 97 -12.50 -21.32 1.41
C PRO A 97 -12.08 -20.31 0.33
N VAL A 98 -12.52 -20.45 -0.91
CA VAL A 98 -12.21 -19.46 -1.98
C VAL A 98 -12.93 -18.15 -1.69
N MET A 99 -14.21 -18.19 -1.30
CA MET A 99 -15.04 -17.02 -1.02
C MET A 99 -14.53 -16.23 0.19
N GLU A 100 -14.18 -16.89 1.29
CA GLU A 100 -13.52 -16.26 2.45
C GLU A 100 -12.20 -15.58 2.02
N GLY A 101 -11.46 -16.22 1.11
CA GLY A 101 -10.25 -15.66 0.53
C GLY A 101 -10.54 -14.32 -0.17
N LYS A 102 -11.53 -14.29 -1.06
CA LYS A 102 -11.95 -13.07 -1.77
C LYS A 102 -12.38 -11.97 -0.79
N ALA A 103 -13.14 -12.31 0.25
CA ALA A 103 -13.56 -11.35 1.28
C ALA A 103 -12.36 -10.72 2.01
N VAL A 104 -11.34 -11.50 2.36
CA VAL A 104 -10.11 -11.00 2.99
C VAL A 104 -9.31 -10.09 2.03
N LEU A 105 -9.27 -10.42 0.74
CA LEU A 105 -8.58 -9.61 -0.26
C LEU A 105 -9.25 -8.24 -0.46
N PHE A 106 -10.59 -8.17 -0.45
CA PHE A 106 -11.32 -6.88 -0.42
C PHE A 106 -10.86 -6.00 0.74
N LYS A 107 -10.80 -6.57 1.95
CA LYS A 107 -10.39 -5.84 3.15
C LYS A 107 -8.93 -5.41 3.09
N ARG A 108 -8.05 -6.34 2.72
CA ARG A 108 -6.59 -6.12 2.72
C ARG A 108 -6.15 -5.06 1.71
N PHE A 109 -6.70 -5.10 0.49
CA PHE A 109 -6.22 -4.26 -0.62
C PHE A 109 -6.97 -2.94 -0.75
N ALA A 110 -8.25 -2.90 -0.37
CA ALA A 110 -9.08 -1.73 -0.61
C ALA A 110 -9.90 -1.23 0.59
N ASP A 111 -9.69 -1.81 1.79
CA ASP A 111 -10.48 -1.48 3.00
C ASP A 111 -12.00 -1.56 2.75
N VAL A 112 -12.40 -2.55 1.95
CA VAL A 112 -13.81 -2.89 1.71
C VAL A 112 -14.17 -4.01 2.67
N ASP A 113 -15.21 -3.80 3.49
CA ASP A 113 -15.72 -4.85 4.34
C ASP A 113 -16.47 -5.86 3.46
N SER A 114 -16.21 -7.14 3.65
CA SER A 114 -16.77 -8.18 2.79
C SER A 114 -17.14 -9.42 3.59
N ILE A 115 -18.20 -10.09 3.15
CA ILE A 115 -18.62 -11.39 3.68
C ILE A 115 -18.92 -12.33 2.53
N ASP A 116 -18.61 -13.61 2.72
CA ASP A 116 -18.94 -14.70 1.81
C ASP A 116 -20.34 -15.25 2.09
N LEU A 117 -21.08 -15.56 1.02
CA LEU A 117 -22.41 -16.16 1.07
C LEU A 117 -22.50 -17.31 0.05
N GLU A 118 -22.52 -18.53 0.57
CA GLU A 118 -22.71 -19.75 -0.21
C GLU A 118 -24.21 -20.04 -0.41
N VAL A 119 -24.67 -20.08 -1.66
CA VAL A 119 -26.07 -20.38 -2.01
C VAL A 119 -26.15 -21.79 -2.60
N ASP A 120 -26.74 -22.72 -1.86
CA ASP A 120 -26.83 -24.14 -2.25
C ASP A 120 -28.01 -24.41 -3.21
N THR A 121 -27.98 -23.78 -4.40
CA THR A 121 -28.89 -24.08 -5.51
C THR A 121 -28.19 -23.95 -6.86
N GLU A 122 -28.57 -24.83 -7.80
CA GLU A 122 -28.16 -24.74 -9.21
C GLU A 122 -29.23 -24.03 -10.07
N ASP A 123 -30.42 -23.77 -9.54
CA ASP A 123 -31.47 -23.06 -10.25
C ASP A 123 -31.17 -21.54 -10.26
N ALA A 124 -31.12 -20.97 -11.47
CA ALA A 124 -30.74 -19.57 -11.63
C ALA A 124 -31.77 -18.61 -11.03
N ASP A 125 -33.06 -18.91 -11.10
CA ASP A 125 -34.12 -18.05 -10.57
C ASP A 125 -34.18 -18.09 -9.04
N GLU A 126 -33.98 -19.27 -8.44
CA GLU A 126 -33.79 -19.42 -6.99
C GLU A 126 -32.57 -18.62 -6.52
N PHE A 127 -31.43 -18.75 -7.21
CA PHE A 127 -30.21 -18.01 -6.88
C PHE A 127 -30.44 -16.49 -6.95
N ILE A 128 -31.05 -16.00 -8.05
CA ILE A 128 -31.39 -14.58 -8.21
C ILE A 128 -32.29 -14.09 -7.07
N ASN A 129 -33.29 -14.89 -6.66
CA ASN A 129 -34.19 -14.54 -5.57
C ASN A 129 -33.45 -14.46 -4.22
N CYS A 130 -32.55 -15.41 -3.94
CA CYS A 130 -31.70 -15.36 -2.75
C CYS A 130 -30.89 -14.05 -2.68
N VAL A 131 -30.25 -13.66 -3.78
CA VAL A 131 -29.40 -12.46 -3.80
C VAL A 131 -30.21 -11.17 -3.74
N ARG A 132 -31.24 -11.01 -4.57
CA ARG A 132 -31.98 -9.74 -4.67
C ARG A 132 -32.67 -9.36 -3.36
N PHE A 133 -33.15 -10.34 -2.59
CA PHE A 133 -33.81 -10.09 -1.31
C PHE A 133 -32.83 -9.68 -0.20
N LEU A 134 -31.54 -10.02 -0.35
CA LEU A 134 -30.48 -9.60 0.56
C LEU A 134 -29.89 -8.23 0.19
N GLY A 135 -30.28 -7.65 -0.95
CA GLY A 135 -29.78 -6.35 -1.43
C GLY A 135 -29.73 -5.23 -0.38
N PRO A 136 -30.72 -5.08 0.52
CA PRO A 136 -30.68 -4.05 1.55
C PRO A 136 -29.46 -4.08 2.49
N SER A 137 -28.80 -5.23 2.64
CA SER A 137 -27.63 -5.41 3.51
C SER A 137 -26.33 -4.88 2.91
N PHE A 138 -26.26 -4.76 1.58
CA PHE A 138 -25.00 -4.59 0.86
C PHE A 138 -24.94 -3.29 0.06
N GLY A 139 -23.72 -2.78 -0.09
CA GLY A 139 -23.37 -1.69 -1.00
C GLY A 139 -22.96 -2.19 -2.38
N GLY A 140 -22.65 -3.48 -2.51
CA GLY A 140 -22.36 -4.14 -3.78
C GLY A 140 -22.35 -5.66 -3.66
N ILE A 141 -22.46 -6.34 -4.80
CA ILE A 141 -22.48 -7.81 -4.92
C ILE A 141 -21.38 -8.24 -5.88
N ASN A 142 -20.48 -9.09 -5.40
CA ASN A 142 -19.45 -9.76 -6.19
C ASN A 142 -19.87 -11.23 -6.43
N LEU A 143 -20.22 -11.57 -7.66
CA LEU A 143 -20.54 -12.95 -8.07
C LEU A 143 -19.25 -13.69 -8.43
N GLU A 144 -19.14 -14.94 -8.00
CA GLU A 144 -17.90 -15.72 -8.09
C GLU A 144 -18.17 -17.21 -8.33
N ASP A 145 -17.34 -17.87 -9.14
CA ASP A 145 -17.32 -19.33 -9.33
C ASP A 145 -18.70 -19.92 -9.74
N ILE A 146 -19.43 -19.24 -10.62
CA ILE A 146 -20.73 -19.69 -11.17
C ILE A 146 -20.56 -20.16 -12.61
N LYS A 147 -21.03 -21.36 -12.93
CA LYS A 147 -20.90 -21.96 -14.27
C LYS A 147 -21.65 -21.15 -15.35
N ALA A 148 -21.13 -21.22 -16.58
CA ALA A 148 -21.86 -20.76 -17.77
C ALA A 148 -22.79 -21.85 -18.30
N PRO A 149 -23.98 -21.50 -18.85
CA PRO A 149 -24.46 -20.15 -19.15
C PRO A 149 -25.19 -19.41 -18.01
N GLU A 150 -25.45 -20.06 -16.88
CA GLU A 150 -26.27 -19.52 -15.79
C GLU A 150 -25.70 -18.22 -15.22
N CYS A 151 -24.38 -18.10 -15.10
CA CYS A 151 -23.72 -16.87 -14.65
C CYS A 151 -24.11 -15.62 -15.46
N PHE A 152 -24.34 -15.74 -16.77
CA PHE A 152 -24.76 -14.61 -17.61
C PHE A 152 -26.19 -14.17 -17.27
N ILE A 153 -27.09 -15.14 -17.09
CA ILE A 153 -28.50 -14.89 -16.76
C ILE A 153 -28.58 -14.25 -15.37
N ILE A 154 -27.88 -14.84 -14.40
CA ILE A 154 -27.84 -14.37 -13.01
C ILE A 154 -27.32 -12.93 -12.94
N GLU A 155 -26.16 -12.65 -13.53
CA GLU A 155 -25.58 -11.31 -13.51
C GLU A 155 -26.49 -10.28 -14.18
N GLN A 156 -26.97 -10.58 -15.39
CA GLN A 156 -27.83 -9.66 -16.13
C GLN A 156 -29.10 -9.32 -15.32
N ARG A 157 -29.78 -10.33 -14.80
CA ARG A 157 -31.03 -10.15 -14.04
C ARG A 157 -30.79 -9.41 -12.73
N LEU A 158 -29.71 -9.69 -12.01
CA LEU A 158 -29.38 -8.97 -10.78
C LEU A 158 -29.02 -7.51 -11.05
N ARG A 159 -28.29 -7.21 -12.14
CA ARG A 159 -28.02 -5.83 -12.56
C ARG A 159 -29.29 -5.05 -12.93
N GLU A 160 -30.31 -5.73 -13.47
CA GLU A 160 -31.62 -5.13 -13.79
C GLU A 160 -32.48 -4.90 -12.54
N LEU A 161 -32.41 -5.82 -11.56
CA LEU A 161 -33.32 -5.84 -10.41
C LEU A 161 -32.81 -5.04 -9.20
N MET A 162 -31.50 -4.80 -9.09
CA MET A 162 -30.88 -4.20 -7.92
C MET A 162 -30.41 -2.77 -8.18
N ASP A 163 -30.40 -1.93 -7.14
CA ASP A 163 -29.95 -0.54 -7.18
C ASP A 163 -28.50 -0.35 -6.67
N ILE A 164 -27.74 -1.43 -6.64
CA ILE A 164 -26.34 -1.49 -6.20
C ILE A 164 -25.49 -2.23 -7.24
N PRO A 165 -24.18 -1.98 -7.31
CA PRO A 165 -23.29 -2.63 -8.25
C PRO A 165 -23.27 -4.15 -8.04
N VAL A 166 -23.56 -4.87 -9.12
CA VAL A 166 -23.39 -6.32 -9.25
C VAL A 166 -22.29 -6.56 -10.28
N PHE A 167 -21.30 -7.37 -9.93
CA PHE A 167 -20.12 -7.64 -10.75
C PHE A 167 -19.71 -9.10 -10.64
N HIS A 168 -19.59 -9.78 -11.77
CA HIS A 168 -19.01 -11.12 -11.80
C HIS A 168 -17.51 -11.07 -12.06
N ASP A 169 -16.68 -11.48 -11.08
CA ASP A 169 -15.22 -11.30 -11.17
C ASP A 169 -14.57 -12.21 -12.22
N ASP A 170 -14.97 -13.48 -12.31
CA ASP A 170 -14.45 -14.40 -13.33
C ASP A 170 -14.74 -13.96 -14.77
N GLN A 171 -15.74 -13.10 -14.97
CA GLN A 171 -16.06 -12.52 -16.27
C GLN A 171 -15.29 -11.22 -16.47
N HIS A 172 -15.66 -10.21 -15.69
CA HIS A 172 -15.23 -8.84 -15.95
C HIS A 172 -13.85 -8.56 -15.35
N GLY A 173 -13.48 -9.19 -14.23
CA GLY A 173 -12.16 -9.08 -13.65
C GLY A 173 -11.09 -9.56 -14.62
N THR A 174 -11.25 -10.78 -15.15
CA THR A 174 -10.35 -11.33 -16.16
C THR A 174 -10.31 -10.49 -17.44
N ALA A 175 -11.45 -9.97 -17.90
CA ALA A 175 -11.51 -9.08 -19.06
C ALA A 175 -10.72 -7.79 -18.85
N ILE A 176 -10.87 -7.13 -17.70
CA ILE A 176 -10.20 -5.85 -17.39
C ILE A 176 -8.69 -6.02 -17.32
N ILE A 177 -8.19 -7.04 -16.61
CA ILE A 177 -6.75 -7.24 -16.47
C ILE A 177 -6.13 -7.68 -17.81
N SER A 178 -6.83 -8.53 -18.57
CA SER A 178 -6.39 -8.91 -19.91
C SER A 178 -6.34 -7.71 -20.86
N ALA A 179 -7.34 -6.83 -20.80
CA ALA A 179 -7.35 -5.58 -21.56
C ALA A 179 -6.21 -4.65 -21.17
N ALA A 180 -5.90 -4.51 -19.88
CA ALA A 180 -4.77 -3.70 -19.41
C ALA A 180 -3.44 -4.21 -19.98
N GLY A 181 -3.21 -5.52 -19.90
CA GLY A 181 -2.02 -6.15 -20.49
C GLY A 181 -1.97 -5.98 -22.01
N LEU A 182 -3.10 -6.16 -22.70
CA LEU A 182 -3.16 -6.04 -24.16
C LEU A 182 -2.88 -4.61 -24.63
N ILE A 183 -3.41 -3.57 -23.96
CA ILE A 183 -3.08 -2.16 -24.26
C ILE A 183 -1.56 -1.98 -24.29
N ASN A 184 -0.87 -2.49 -23.27
CA ASN A 184 0.57 -2.36 -23.14
C ASN A 184 1.36 -3.22 -24.13
N ALA A 185 0.88 -4.44 -24.42
CA ALA A 185 1.50 -5.29 -25.42
C ALA A 185 1.39 -4.72 -26.84
N LEU A 186 0.25 -4.09 -27.17
CA LEU A 186 0.06 -3.39 -28.44
C LEU A 186 0.96 -2.16 -28.56
N GLU A 187 1.10 -1.38 -27.49
CA GLU A 187 2.05 -0.25 -27.41
C GLU A 187 3.49 -0.71 -27.73
N ILE A 188 3.97 -1.74 -27.01
CA ILE A 188 5.32 -2.27 -27.17
C ILE A 188 5.56 -2.79 -28.59
N THR A 189 4.53 -3.37 -29.21
CA THR A 189 4.64 -3.95 -30.56
C THR A 189 4.28 -2.99 -31.69
N GLY A 190 3.87 -1.76 -31.37
CA GLY A 190 3.49 -0.73 -32.34
C GLY A 190 2.22 -1.06 -33.14
N ARG A 191 1.26 -1.76 -32.52
CA ARG A 191 0.03 -2.24 -33.17
C ARG A 191 -1.19 -1.38 -32.82
N ASP A 192 -2.13 -1.26 -33.76
CA ASP A 192 -3.44 -0.64 -33.56
C ASP A 192 -4.51 -1.73 -33.32
N MET A 193 -5.36 -1.54 -32.31
CA MET A 193 -6.51 -2.42 -31.99
C MET A 193 -7.45 -2.65 -33.18
N LYS A 194 -7.57 -1.68 -34.11
CA LYS A 194 -8.45 -1.78 -35.27
C LYS A 194 -7.95 -2.76 -36.33
N THR A 195 -6.65 -2.95 -36.44
CA THR A 195 -6.02 -3.80 -37.47
C THR A 195 -5.46 -5.11 -36.92
N THR A 196 -5.31 -5.22 -35.61
CA THR A 196 -4.76 -6.40 -34.93
C THR A 196 -5.72 -7.58 -35.03
N LYS A 197 -5.19 -8.77 -35.36
CA LYS A 197 -5.97 -10.03 -35.39
C LYS A 197 -5.83 -10.80 -34.08
N MET A 198 -6.95 -11.07 -33.42
CA MET A 198 -7.01 -11.79 -32.16
C MET A 198 -7.78 -13.10 -32.29
N VAL A 199 -7.24 -14.17 -31.72
CA VAL A 199 -7.92 -15.44 -31.53
C VAL A 199 -8.16 -15.66 -30.05
N CYS A 200 -9.43 -15.77 -29.65
CA CYS A 200 -9.83 -16.12 -28.30
C CYS A 200 -10.19 -17.61 -28.25
N ASN A 201 -9.47 -18.41 -27.47
CA ASN A 201 -9.76 -19.83 -27.27
C ASN A 201 -10.41 -20.05 -25.91
N GLY A 202 -11.71 -20.36 -25.93
CA GLY A 202 -12.55 -20.44 -24.74
C GLY A 202 -13.80 -19.57 -24.91
N ALA A 203 -14.95 -20.22 -25.11
CA ALA A 203 -16.25 -19.57 -25.27
C ALA A 203 -17.12 -19.64 -23.99
N GLY A 204 -16.46 -19.63 -22.83
CA GLY A 204 -17.10 -19.51 -21.52
C GLY A 204 -17.25 -18.06 -21.08
N ALA A 205 -17.60 -17.86 -19.81
CA ALA A 205 -17.92 -16.56 -19.22
C ALA A 205 -16.79 -15.52 -19.41
N ALA A 206 -15.56 -15.88 -19.00
CA ALA A 206 -14.38 -15.03 -19.16
C ALA A 206 -14.09 -14.65 -20.61
N GLY A 207 -14.16 -15.61 -21.54
CA GLY A 207 -13.82 -15.40 -22.95
C GLY A 207 -14.79 -14.46 -23.66
N ILE A 208 -16.08 -14.62 -23.40
CA ILE A 208 -17.12 -13.72 -23.93
C ILE A 208 -16.92 -12.31 -23.37
N ALA A 209 -16.76 -12.17 -22.06
CA ALA A 209 -16.56 -10.86 -21.41
C ALA A 209 -15.28 -10.15 -21.92
N CYS A 210 -14.19 -10.89 -22.14
CA CYS A 210 -12.98 -10.34 -22.75
C CYS A 210 -13.27 -9.77 -24.14
N ILE A 211 -13.93 -10.54 -25.01
CA ILE A 211 -14.24 -10.10 -26.37
C ILE A 211 -15.15 -8.86 -26.36
N GLU A 212 -16.18 -8.85 -25.53
CA GLU A 212 -17.11 -7.72 -25.40
C GLU A 212 -16.38 -6.44 -24.96
N LEU A 213 -15.51 -6.54 -23.94
CA LEU A 213 -14.72 -5.41 -23.48
C LEU A 213 -13.73 -4.91 -24.55
N MET A 214 -13.04 -5.82 -25.26
CA MET A 214 -12.14 -5.41 -26.35
C MET A 214 -12.91 -4.69 -27.46
N LYS A 215 -14.09 -5.19 -27.86
CA LYS A 215 -14.95 -4.53 -28.85
C LYS A 215 -15.37 -3.14 -28.37
N ALA A 216 -15.78 -3.01 -27.10
CA ALA A 216 -16.15 -1.72 -26.50
C ALA A 216 -14.99 -0.72 -26.47
N MET A 217 -13.74 -1.22 -26.37
CA MET A 217 -12.53 -0.40 -26.45
C MET A 217 -12.11 -0.02 -27.87
N GLY A 218 -12.79 -0.54 -28.90
CA GLY A 218 -12.57 -0.19 -30.30
C GLY A 218 -11.85 -1.27 -31.13
N PHE A 219 -11.71 -2.49 -30.61
CA PHE A 219 -11.21 -3.63 -31.39
C PHE A 219 -12.22 -4.03 -32.47
N ALA A 220 -11.75 -4.21 -33.71
CA ALA A 220 -12.64 -4.50 -34.83
C ALA A 220 -13.28 -5.90 -34.70
N PRO A 221 -14.63 -6.04 -34.66
CA PRO A 221 -15.30 -7.31 -34.43
C PRO A 221 -14.90 -8.43 -35.41
N GLU A 222 -14.67 -8.09 -36.67
CA GLU A 222 -14.26 -9.00 -37.74
C GLU A 222 -12.84 -9.57 -37.56
N ASN A 223 -12.00 -8.91 -36.76
CA ASN A 223 -10.64 -9.33 -36.47
C ASN A 223 -10.53 -10.20 -35.21
N ILE A 224 -11.66 -10.52 -34.57
CA ILE A 224 -11.71 -11.40 -33.39
C ILE A 224 -12.33 -12.74 -33.78
N ILE A 225 -11.54 -13.81 -33.72
CA ILE A 225 -12.02 -15.18 -33.94
C ILE A 225 -12.19 -15.87 -32.59
N LEU A 226 -13.41 -16.31 -32.27
CA LEU A 226 -13.68 -17.13 -31.10
C LEU A 226 -13.60 -18.62 -31.45
N CYS A 227 -12.90 -19.39 -30.63
CA CYS A 227 -12.81 -20.85 -30.71
C CYS A 227 -13.38 -21.48 -29.43
N ASP A 228 -14.06 -22.62 -29.59
CA ASP A 228 -14.50 -23.46 -28.48
C ASP A 228 -14.10 -24.93 -28.71
N THR A 229 -14.63 -25.85 -27.90
CA THR A 229 -14.30 -27.28 -27.98
C THR A 229 -14.66 -27.95 -29.32
N LYS A 230 -15.44 -27.29 -30.18
CA LYS A 230 -15.78 -27.78 -31.53
C LYS A 230 -15.06 -27.01 -32.64
N GLY A 231 -14.13 -26.11 -32.29
CA GLY A 231 -13.38 -25.28 -33.24
C GLY A 231 -13.94 -23.87 -33.35
N VAL A 232 -13.78 -23.26 -34.52
CA VAL A 232 -14.11 -21.83 -34.74
C VAL A 232 -15.63 -21.58 -34.62
N VAL A 233 -16.01 -20.48 -34.00
CA VAL A 233 -17.38 -19.96 -33.95
C VAL A 233 -17.61 -19.08 -35.18
N PHE A 234 -18.18 -19.66 -36.24
CA PHE A 234 -18.37 -19.01 -37.54
C PHE A 234 -19.86 -18.85 -37.90
N GLN A 235 -20.17 -17.90 -38.79
CA GLN A 235 -21.54 -17.71 -39.30
C GLN A 235 -22.04 -18.94 -40.07
N GLY A 236 -23.16 -19.52 -39.63
CA GLY A 236 -23.71 -20.75 -40.21
C GLY A 236 -23.31 -22.03 -39.48
N ARG A 237 -22.49 -21.95 -38.42
CA ARG A 237 -22.24 -23.09 -37.53
C ARG A 237 -23.53 -23.46 -36.78
N THR A 238 -23.84 -24.74 -36.70
CA THR A 238 -25.03 -25.26 -35.98
C THR A 238 -24.67 -25.96 -34.67
N GLU A 239 -23.51 -26.60 -34.59
CA GLU A 239 -23.10 -27.39 -33.42
C GLU A 239 -22.58 -26.52 -32.26
N GLY A 240 -23.11 -26.73 -31.05
CA GLY A 240 -22.60 -26.11 -29.82
C GLY A 240 -22.81 -24.59 -29.72
N MET A 241 -23.71 -24.03 -30.54
CA MET A 241 -24.06 -22.61 -30.55
C MET A 241 -25.11 -22.28 -29.49
N ASN A 242 -24.99 -21.09 -28.91
CA ASN A 242 -25.98 -20.48 -28.01
C ASN A 242 -26.08 -18.97 -28.32
N GLN A 243 -27.00 -18.27 -27.66
CA GLN A 243 -27.25 -16.84 -27.93
C GLN A 243 -26.05 -15.93 -27.67
N TRP A 244 -25.20 -16.28 -26.69
CA TRP A 244 -24.00 -15.50 -26.38
C TRP A 244 -22.93 -15.72 -27.45
N LYS A 245 -22.67 -16.98 -27.85
CA LYS A 245 -21.71 -17.31 -28.90
C LYS A 245 -22.10 -16.75 -30.28
N SER A 246 -23.39 -16.76 -30.61
CA SER A 246 -23.86 -16.31 -31.92
C SER A 246 -23.55 -14.84 -32.20
N ALA A 247 -23.52 -13.99 -31.16
CA ALA A 247 -23.12 -12.59 -31.26
C ALA A 247 -21.64 -12.38 -31.65
N HIS A 248 -20.81 -13.41 -31.53
CA HIS A 248 -19.38 -13.39 -31.88
C HIS A 248 -19.05 -14.28 -33.09
N ALA A 249 -20.06 -14.78 -33.81
CA ALA A 249 -19.84 -15.57 -35.01
C ALA A 249 -19.36 -14.69 -36.18
N VAL A 250 -18.17 -14.99 -36.70
CA VAL A 250 -17.54 -14.23 -37.79
C VAL A 250 -17.61 -14.97 -39.13
N LYS A 251 -17.56 -14.22 -40.23
CA LYS A 251 -17.48 -14.78 -41.59
C LYS A 251 -16.03 -15.18 -41.88
N THR A 252 -15.72 -16.47 -41.78
CA THR A 252 -14.37 -16.99 -42.01
C THR A 252 -14.38 -18.40 -42.61
N GLY A 253 -13.31 -18.76 -43.33
CA GLY A 253 -13.05 -20.12 -43.82
C GLY A 253 -12.44 -21.05 -42.78
N ALA A 254 -11.83 -20.52 -41.72
CA ALA A 254 -11.18 -21.31 -40.67
C ALA A 254 -12.18 -22.19 -39.90
N ARG A 255 -11.79 -23.42 -39.58
CA ARG A 255 -12.60 -24.40 -38.82
C ARG A 255 -11.90 -24.90 -37.58
N SER A 256 -10.57 -24.92 -37.56
CA SER A 256 -9.77 -25.35 -36.42
C SER A 256 -9.06 -24.18 -35.72
N LEU A 257 -8.64 -24.39 -34.46
CA LEU A 257 -7.82 -23.41 -33.73
C LEU A 257 -6.49 -23.13 -34.46
N ALA A 258 -5.88 -24.16 -35.07
CA ALA A 258 -4.65 -24.00 -35.84
C ALA A 258 -4.83 -23.08 -37.05
N GLU A 259 -5.92 -23.26 -37.81
CA GLU A 259 -6.23 -22.39 -38.95
C GLU A 259 -6.55 -20.95 -38.51
N ALA A 260 -7.21 -20.77 -37.37
CA ALA A 260 -7.51 -19.44 -36.85
C ALA A 260 -6.24 -18.68 -36.42
N LEU A 261 -5.24 -19.41 -35.90
CA LEU A 261 -3.98 -18.84 -35.40
C LEU A 261 -2.94 -18.53 -36.48
N ASP A 262 -3.14 -19.03 -37.71
CA ASP A 262 -2.22 -18.75 -38.82
C ASP A 262 -2.19 -17.24 -39.13
N GLY A 263 -1.04 -16.62 -38.89
CA GLY A 263 -0.84 -15.18 -39.02
C GLY A 263 -1.61 -14.31 -38.02
N ALA A 264 -2.12 -14.88 -36.91
CA ALA A 264 -2.75 -14.10 -35.84
C ALA A 264 -1.70 -13.32 -35.03
N ASP A 265 -2.06 -12.13 -34.55
CA ASP A 265 -1.20 -11.28 -33.70
C ASP A 265 -1.31 -11.65 -32.22
N VAL A 266 -2.53 -11.97 -31.78
CA VAL A 266 -2.87 -12.20 -30.38
C VAL A 266 -3.55 -13.55 -30.21
N PHE A 267 -3.08 -14.33 -29.24
CA PHE A 267 -3.79 -15.47 -28.67
C PHE A 267 -4.26 -15.14 -27.26
N LEU A 268 -5.56 -15.27 -27.01
CA LEU A 268 -6.18 -15.12 -25.70
C LEU A 268 -6.77 -16.48 -25.27
N GLY A 269 -6.04 -17.20 -24.43
CA GLY A 269 -6.40 -18.52 -23.92
C GLY A 269 -7.13 -18.45 -22.58
N LEU A 270 -8.36 -18.94 -22.57
CA LEU A 270 -9.27 -19.06 -21.41
C LEU A 270 -9.92 -20.44 -21.43
N SER A 271 -9.09 -21.48 -21.57
CA SER A 271 -9.51 -22.82 -21.95
C SER A 271 -8.87 -23.89 -21.05
N ALA A 272 -8.07 -24.78 -21.63
CA ALA A 272 -7.50 -25.93 -20.94
C ALA A 272 -6.02 -26.12 -21.31
N LYS A 273 -5.30 -26.74 -20.39
CA LYS A 273 -3.90 -27.15 -20.55
C LYS A 273 -3.64 -27.84 -21.89
N GLY A 274 -2.56 -27.44 -22.58
CA GLY A 274 -2.07 -28.09 -23.79
C GLY A 274 -2.89 -27.85 -25.05
N THR A 275 -3.85 -26.92 -25.02
CA THR A 275 -4.66 -26.58 -26.21
C THR A 275 -3.90 -25.74 -27.24
N LEU A 276 -2.88 -25.00 -26.82
CA LEU A 276 -2.00 -24.24 -27.71
C LEU A 276 -0.70 -25.03 -27.94
N THR A 277 -0.45 -25.45 -29.18
CA THR A 277 0.73 -26.25 -29.53
C THR A 277 1.89 -25.40 -30.05
N THR A 278 3.12 -25.90 -29.89
CA THR A 278 4.35 -25.32 -30.45
C THR A 278 4.21 -24.92 -31.93
N LYS A 279 3.58 -25.77 -32.75
CA LYS A 279 3.37 -25.51 -34.19
C LYS A 279 2.43 -24.33 -34.44
N MET A 280 1.39 -24.17 -33.62
CA MET A 280 0.47 -23.04 -33.73
C MET A 280 1.15 -21.73 -33.34
N VAL A 281 2.01 -21.74 -32.32
CA VAL A 281 2.80 -20.54 -31.93
C VAL A 281 3.80 -20.14 -33.02
N GLN A 282 4.37 -21.11 -33.74
CA GLN A 282 5.24 -20.84 -34.89
C GLN A 282 4.49 -20.21 -36.07
N SER A 283 3.21 -20.52 -36.28
CA SER A 283 2.41 -19.94 -37.37
C SER A 283 1.88 -18.53 -37.07
N MET A 284 1.94 -18.07 -35.82
CA MET A 284 1.53 -16.71 -35.45
C MET A 284 2.44 -15.64 -36.06
N ALA A 285 1.93 -14.41 -36.16
CA ALA A 285 2.65 -13.26 -36.69
C ALA A 285 3.94 -12.95 -35.89
N LYS A 286 4.78 -12.04 -36.43
CA LYS A 286 5.98 -11.54 -35.75
C LYS A 286 5.60 -10.85 -34.42
N ASN A 287 6.41 -10.96 -33.37
CA ASN A 287 6.14 -10.44 -32.04
C ASN A 287 4.75 -10.85 -31.49
N PRO A 288 4.43 -12.14 -31.36
CA PRO A 288 3.10 -12.61 -31.00
C PRO A 288 2.81 -12.28 -29.55
N ILE A 289 1.57 -11.91 -29.27
CA ILE A 289 1.08 -11.61 -27.93
C ILE A 289 0.27 -12.82 -27.48
N ILE A 290 0.73 -13.52 -26.44
CA ILE A 290 0.16 -14.80 -26.02
C ILE A 290 -0.23 -14.72 -24.55
N PHE A 291 -1.53 -14.76 -24.30
CA PHE A 291 -2.11 -14.75 -22.96
C PHE A 291 -2.63 -16.15 -22.69
N ALA A 292 -1.88 -16.98 -21.97
CA ALA A 292 -2.25 -18.36 -21.65
C ALA A 292 -2.71 -18.45 -20.18
N MET A 293 -4.01 -18.26 -19.96
CA MET A 293 -4.57 -17.97 -18.62
C MET A 293 -5.34 -19.13 -17.99
N ALA A 294 -5.32 -20.33 -18.59
CA ALA A 294 -5.84 -21.51 -17.93
C ALA A 294 -5.11 -21.77 -16.59
N ASN A 295 -5.87 -22.14 -15.56
CA ASN A 295 -5.37 -22.46 -14.23
C ASN A 295 -5.74 -23.90 -13.82
N PRO A 296 -4.88 -24.61 -13.07
CA PRO A 296 -3.55 -24.20 -12.59
C PRO A 296 -2.43 -24.31 -13.66
N ASP A 297 -2.71 -25.04 -14.75
CA ASP A 297 -1.76 -25.25 -15.84
C ASP A 297 -2.20 -24.47 -17.10
N PRO A 298 -1.34 -23.60 -17.67
CA PRO A 298 -1.69 -22.77 -18.82
C PRO A 298 -1.82 -23.60 -20.10
N GLU A 299 -2.43 -23.00 -21.14
CA GLU A 299 -2.56 -23.61 -22.47
C GLU A 299 -1.21 -24.02 -23.07
N ILE A 300 -0.17 -23.22 -22.81
CA ILE A 300 1.23 -23.46 -23.13
C ILE A 300 2.09 -22.74 -22.08
N THR A 301 3.23 -23.29 -21.72
CA THR A 301 4.13 -22.65 -20.74
C THR A 301 5.02 -21.57 -21.37
N PRO A 302 5.44 -20.53 -20.63
CA PRO A 302 6.43 -19.55 -21.11
C PRO A 302 7.74 -20.18 -21.58
N GLU A 303 8.18 -21.27 -20.95
CA GLU A 303 9.39 -22.01 -21.33
C GLU A 303 9.23 -22.66 -22.70
N GLU A 304 8.12 -23.35 -22.95
CA GLU A 304 7.83 -23.96 -24.26
C GLU A 304 7.77 -22.92 -25.39
N VAL A 305 7.28 -21.70 -25.09
CA VAL A 305 7.27 -20.60 -26.06
C VAL A 305 8.67 -20.03 -26.26
N ALA A 306 9.44 -19.82 -25.20
CA ALA A 306 10.79 -19.26 -25.27
C ALA A 306 11.76 -20.14 -26.09
N GLU A 307 11.55 -21.46 -26.12
CA GLU A 307 12.32 -22.38 -26.97
C GLU A 307 12.12 -22.15 -28.48
N ILE A 308 11.00 -21.56 -28.89
CA ILE A 308 10.62 -21.41 -30.31
C ILE A 308 10.49 -19.96 -30.77
N ARG A 309 10.23 -19.02 -29.86
CA ARG A 309 10.01 -17.60 -30.14
C ARG A 309 10.68 -16.76 -29.07
N THR A 310 11.68 -15.99 -29.47
CA THR A 310 12.35 -15.00 -28.59
C THR A 310 11.67 -13.63 -28.62
N ASP A 311 10.73 -13.44 -29.53
CA ASP A 311 10.02 -12.18 -29.78
C ASP A 311 8.60 -12.14 -29.18
N ALA A 312 8.15 -13.22 -28.54
CA ALA A 312 6.82 -13.32 -27.96
C ALA A 312 6.68 -12.51 -26.65
N ILE A 313 5.52 -11.87 -26.47
CA ILE A 313 5.10 -11.31 -25.18
C ILE A 313 4.14 -12.32 -24.54
N MET A 314 4.56 -12.88 -23.40
CA MET A 314 3.80 -13.90 -22.67
C MET A 314 3.13 -13.31 -21.43
N ALA A 315 1.87 -13.68 -21.20
CA ALA A 315 1.15 -13.45 -19.95
C ALA A 315 0.42 -14.73 -19.53
N THR A 316 0.33 -14.99 -18.22
CA THR A 316 -0.34 -16.18 -17.67
C THR A 316 -1.17 -15.86 -16.44
N GLY A 317 -1.99 -16.80 -15.96
CA GLY A 317 -2.69 -16.66 -14.67
C GLY A 317 -1.81 -16.90 -13.43
N ARG A 318 -0.61 -17.45 -13.62
CA ARG A 318 0.24 -17.92 -12.51
C ARG A 318 1.15 -16.84 -11.96
N SER A 319 1.36 -16.86 -10.64
CA SER A 319 2.17 -15.88 -9.90
C SER A 319 3.67 -16.08 -10.01
N ASP A 320 4.12 -17.26 -10.45
CA ASP A 320 5.54 -17.57 -10.65
C ASP A 320 6.08 -17.12 -12.01
N TYR A 321 5.22 -16.59 -12.90
CA TYR A 321 5.60 -16.04 -14.20
C TYR A 321 5.45 -14.52 -14.26
N PRO A 322 6.24 -13.84 -15.13
CA PRO A 322 6.02 -12.44 -15.47
C PRO A 322 4.61 -12.21 -16.05
N ASN A 323 4.15 -10.96 -15.99
CA ASN A 323 2.87 -10.54 -16.58
C ASN A 323 1.67 -11.37 -16.09
N GLN A 324 1.54 -11.53 -14.78
CA GLN A 324 0.44 -12.27 -14.20
C GLN A 324 -0.90 -11.53 -14.42
N VAL A 325 -1.82 -12.18 -15.14
CA VAL A 325 -3.22 -11.77 -15.22
C VAL A 325 -3.94 -12.32 -13.98
N ASN A 326 -4.10 -11.49 -12.96
CA ASN A 326 -4.73 -11.86 -11.70
C ASN A 326 -5.86 -10.89 -11.33
N ASN A 327 -7.06 -11.42 -11.12
CA ASN A 327 -8.26 -10.63 -10.81
C ASN A 327 -8.11 -9.76 -9.55
N VAL A 328 -7.18 -10.09 -8.62
CA VAL A 328 -6.88 -9.26 -7.44
C VAL A 328 -6.45 -7.83 -7.79
N LEU A 329 -5.96 -7.60 -9.01
CA LEU A 329 -5.62 -6.27 -9.53
C LEU A 329 -6.87 -5.44 -9.90
N GLY A 330 -8.04 -6.07 -9.96
CA GLY A 330 -9.30 -5.49 -10.42
C GLY A 330 -10.30 -5.33 -9.28
N PHE A 331 -10.94 -6.42 -8.86
CA PHE A 331 -12.16 -6.38 -8.03
C PHE A 331 -12.07 -5.50 -6.78
N PRO A 332 -10.99 -5.53 -5.95
CA PRO A 332 -10.98 -4.75 -4.72
C PRO A 332 -11.08 -3.25 -5.01
N TYR A 333 -10.36 -2.81 -6.05
CA TYR A 333 -10.22 -1.40 -6.40
C TYR A 333 -11.39 -0.87 -7.21
N ILE A 334 -11.98 -1.70 -8.08
CA ILE A 334 -13.21 -1.35 -8.82
C ILE A 334 -14.35 -1.10 -7.83
N PHE A 335 -14.56 -2.01 -6.88
CA PHE A 335 -15.57 -1.81 -5.84
C PHE A 335 -15.27 -0.62 -4.96
N ARG A 336 -14.01 -0.38 -4.55
CA ARG A 336 -13.66 0.82 -3.77
C ARG A 336 -14.14 2.11 -4.46
N GLY A 337 -13.81 2.25 -5.75
CA GLY A 337 -14.23 3.41 -6.55
C GLY A 337 -15.75 3.50 -6.67
N ALA A 338 -16.42 2.37 -6.98
CA ALA A 338 -17.88 2.31 -7.12
C ALA A 338 -18.62 2.64 -5.81
N LEU A 339 -18.16 2.11 -4.67
CA LEU A 339 -18.76 2.33 -3.35
C LEU A 339 -18.61 3.78 -2.89
N ASP A 340 -17.44 4.39 -3.10
CA ASP A 340 -17.18 5.76 -2.64
C ASP A 340 -18.07 6.81 -3.31
N VAL A 341 -18.47 6.55 -4.56
CA VAL A 341 -19.44 7.39 -5.28
C VAL A 341 -20.88 6.87 -5.22
N ARG A 342 -21.13 5.81 -4.44
CA ARG A 342 -22.44 5.12 -4.35
C ARG A 342 -23.03 4.80 -5.72
N ALA A 343 -22.20 4.28 -6.62
CA ALA A 343 -22.61 3.90 -7.97
C ALA A 343 -23.83 2.96 -7.92
N THR A 344 -24.74 3.07 -8.88
CA THR A 344 -25.89 2.15 -9.00
C THR A 344 -25.55 0.87 -9.75
N THR A 345 -24.47 0.89 -10.55
CA THR A 345 -23.99 -0.25 -11.34
C THR A 345 -22.50 -0.11 -11.64
N ILE A 346 -21.87 -1.17 -12.16
CA ILE A 346 -20.54 -1.10 -12.80
C ILE A 346 -20.77 -1.27 -14.30
N ASN A 347 -20.63 -0.18 -15.07
CA ASN A 347 -20.83 -0.17 -16.52
C ASN A 347 -19.51 -0.31 -17.29
N ASP A 348 -19.58 -0.34 -18.61
CA ASP A 348 -18.39 -0.56 -19.45
C ASP A 348 -17.41 0.63 -19.41
N ASP A 349 -17.89 1.87 -19.25
CA ASP A 349 -17.00 3.03 -19.07
C ASP A 349 -16.10 2.86 -17.85
N MET A 350 -16.65 2.36 -16.74
CA MET A 350 -15.89 2.06 -15.52
C MET A 350 -14.89 0.93 -15.73
N LYS A 351 -15.27 -0.15 -16.44
CA LYS A 351 -14.36 -1.27 -16.74
C LYS A 351 -13.20 -0.83 -17.63
N ILE A 352 -13.48 -0.03 -18.66
CA ILE A 352 -12.48 0.55 -19.56
C ILE A 352 -11.54 1.49 -18.80
N ALA A 353 -12.08 2.32 -17.90
CA ALA A 353 -11.28 3.20 -17.06
C ALA A 353 -10.33 2.42 -16.14
N ALA A 354 -10.81 1.33 -15.54
CA ALA A 354 -9.96 0.44 -14.74
C ALA A 354 -8.83 -0.19 -15.57
N ALA A 355 -9.13 -0.72 -16.76
CA ALA A 355 -8.14 -1.32 -17.65
C ALA A 355 -7.05 -0.31 -18.08
N LYS A 356 -7.46 0.91 -18.46
CA LYS A 356 -6.53 1.99 -18.82
C LYS A 356 -5.67 2.43 -17.63
N ALA A 357 -6.25 2.55 -16.44
CA ALA A 357 -5.52 2.94 -15.25
C ALA A 357 -4.47 1.89 -14.84
N LEU A 358 -4.78 0.60 -14.97
CA LEU A 358 -3.82 -0.49 -14.77
C LEU A 358 -2.69 -0.45 -15.80
N ALA A 359 -3.04 -0.26 -17.08
CA ALA A 359 -2.06 -0.18 -18.16
C ALA A 359 -1.09 0.99 -17.93
N GLU A 360 -1.61 2.17 -17.59
CA GLU A 360 -0.81 3.37 -17.32
C GLU A 360 0.05 3.20 -16.07
N LEU A 361 -0.44 2.52 -15.03
CA LEU A 361 0.33 2.27 -13.82
C LEU A 361 1.57 1.40 -14.08
N ALA A 362 1.47 0.38 -14.93
CA ALA A 362 2.61 -0.46 -15.32
C ALA A 362 3.69 0.31 -16.10
N ARG A 363 3.34 1.45 -16.71
CA ARG A 363 4.29 2.32 -17.43
C ARG A 363 5.08 3.23 -16.49
N GLN A 364 4.63 3.41 -15.25
CA GLN A 364 5.27 4.28 -14.25
C GLN A 364 6.36 3.54 -13.46
N ASP A 365 7.41 4.28 -13.06
CA ASP A 365 8.51 3.76 -12.23
C ASP A 365 8.02 3.08 -10.95
N VAL A 366 8.51 1.87 -10.71
CA VAL A 366 8.11 1.02 -9.59
C VAL A 366 8.83 1.44 -8.29
N PRO A 367 8.09 1.71 -7.18
CA PRO A 367 8.68 2.04 -5.87
C PRO A 367 9.50 0.91 -5.24
N ASP A 368 10.41 1.23 -4.32
CA ASP A 368 11.28 0.23 -3.67
C ASP A 368 10.52 -0.77 -2.79
N ASP A 369 9.39 -0.37 -2.20
CA ASP A 369 8.51 -1.27 -1.45
C ASP A 369 8.02 -2.45 -2.32
N VAL A 370 7.83 -2.22 -3.62
CA VAL A 370 7.46 -3.25 -4.58
C VAL A 370 8.68 -4.10 -4.96
N ALA A 371 9.85 -3.47 -5.13
CA ALA A 371 11.09 -4.19 -5.41
C ALA A 371 11.45 -5.19 -4.31
N ALA A 372 11.26 -4.79 -3.05
CA ALA A 372 11.52 -5.63 -1.88
C ALA A 372 10.59 -6.86 -1.81
N ALA A 373 9.32 -6.72 -2.23
CA ALA A 373 8.37 -7.82 -2.29
C ALA A 373 8.72 -8.87 -3.37
N TYR A 374 9.56 -8.50 -4.36
CA TYR A 374 9.95 -9.34 -5.50
C TYR A 374 11.46 -9.64 -5.52
N GLN A 375 12.03 -10.01 -4.36
CA GLN A 375 13.43 -10.43 -4.21
C GLN A 375 14.47 -9.40 -4.74
N GLY A 376 14.14 -8.11 -4.74
CA GLY A 376 15.04 -7.04 -5.17
C GLY A 376 15.06 -6.79 -6.69
N MET A 377 14.29 -7.52 -7.49
CA MET A 377 14.11 -7.18 -8.90
C MET A 377 13.12 -6.03 -9.04
N ARG A 378 13.55 -4.91 -9.63
CA ARG A 378 12.66 -3.81 -10.03
C ARG A 378 12.09 -4.07 -11.43
N PRO A 379 10.80 -4.41 -11.57
CA PRO A 379 10.18 -4.55 -12.87
C PRO A 379 10.22 -3.21 -13.61
N LYS A 380 10.56 -3.24 -14.90
CA LYS A 380 10.55 -2.07 -15.78
C LYS A 380 9.62 -2.36 -16.94
N PHE A 381 8.83 -1.36 -17.32
CA PHE A 381 7.90 -1.47 -18.45
C PHE A 381 8.59 -2.05 -19.69
N GLY A 382 8.00 -3.12 -20.24
CA GLY A 382 8.56 -3.88 -21.36
C GLY A 382 7.92 -5.25 -21.52
N PRO A 383 8.45 -6.13 -22.40
CA PRO A 383 7.87 -7.44 -22.69
C PRO A 383 7.62 -8.33 -21.46
N ASN A 384 8.41 -8.18 -20.41
CA ASN A 384 8.30 -8.95 -19.16
C ASN A 384 7.56 -8.19 -18.03
N TYR A 385 7.02 -7.00 -18.31
CA TYR A 385 6.23 -6.21 -17.36
C TYR A 385 5.24 -5.29 -18.10
N ILE A 386 4.09 -5.86 -18.43
CA ILE A 386 2.95 -5.17 -19.08
C ILE A 386 1.76 -4.96 -18.14
N ILE A 387 1.76 -5.59 -16.96
CA ILE A 387 0.69 -5.54 -15.96
C ILE A 387 1.35 -5.28 -14.60
N PRO A 388 0.80 -4.38 -13.74
CA PRO A 388 1.36 -4.15 -12.41
C PRO A 388 1.18 -5.38 -11.51
N VAL A 389 1.94 -5.43 -10.42
CA VAL A 389 1.91 -6.57 -9.50
C VAL A 389 0.88 -6.38 -8.37
N PRO A 390 0.25 -7.47 -7.84
CA PRO A 390 -0.81 -7.38 -6.83
C PRO A 390 -0.51 -6.53 -5.58
N PHE A 391 0.74 -6.52 -5.14
CA PHE A 391 1.18 -5.77 -3.95
C PHE A 391 1.71 -4.37 -4.27
N ASP A 392 1.46 -3.86 -5.48
CA ASP A 392 1.83 -2.50 -5.84
C ASP A 392 1.01 -1.49 -4.99
N PRO A 393 1.67 -0.71 -4.11
CA PRO A 393 1.02 0.22 -3.21
C PRO A 393 0.22 1.31 -3.94
N ARG A 394 0.51 1.56 -5.22
CA ARG A 394 -0.11 2.62 -6.01
C ARG A 394 -1.51 2.24 -6.51
N LEU A 395 -1.84 0.94 -6.59
CA LEU A 395 -3.13 0.45 -7.11
C LEU A 395 -4.33 1.11 -6.42
N ILE A 396 -4.30 1.23 -5.09
CA ILE A 396 -5.38 1.82 -4.28
C ILE A 396 -5.63 3.28 -4.60
N SER A 397 -4.63 3.99 -5.13
CA SER A 397 -4.73 5.41 -5.48
C SER A 397 -4.87 5.67 -6.98
N ALA A 398 -4.68 4.66 -7.83
CA ALA A 398 -4.81 4.80 -9.28
C ALA A 398 -6.17 4.32 -9.79
N ILE A 399 -6.56 3.09 -9.41
CA ILE A 399 -7.71 2.42 -10.02
C ILE A 399 -9.04 2.94 -9.48
N PRO A 400 -9.25 3.11 -8.15
CA PRO A 400 -10.53 3.60 -7.64
C PRO A 400 -10.88 5.00 -8.14
N ILE A 401 -9.87 5.86 -8.34
CA ILE A 401 -10.06 7.22 -8.88
C ILE A 401 -10.58 7.17 -10.31
N ALA A 402 -9.96 6.35 -11.17
CA ALA A 402 -10.38 6.20 -12.55
C ALA A 402 -11.82 5.65 -12.63
N VAL A 403 -12.15 4.67 -11.80
CA VAL A 403 -13.48 4.07 -11.72
C VAL A 403 -14.52 5.05 -11.18
N ALA A 404 -14.22 5.76 -10.10
CA ALA A 404 -15.09 6.77 -9.52
C ALA A 404 -15.36 7.91 -10.51
N LYS A 405 -14.32 8.37 -11.22
CA LYS A 405 -14.45 9.38 -12.27
C LYS A 405 -15.35 8.88 -13.41
N ALA A 406 -15.12 7.67 -13.92
CA ALA A 406 -15.96 7.10 -14.97
C ALA A 406 -17.43 6.95 -14.52
N ALA A 407 -17.67 6.53 -13.28
CA ALA A 407 -19.02 6.42 -12.73
C ALA A 407 -19.75 7.77 -12.63
N MET A 408 -19.02 8.84 -12.32
CA MET A 408 -19.55 10.22 -12.33
C MET A 408 -19.83 10.69 -13.76
N ASP A 409 -18.86 10.50 -14.66
CA ASP A 409 -18.95 10.93 -16.07
C ASP A 409 -20.11 10.23 -16.79
N SER A 410 -20.36 8.96 -16.48
CA SER A 410 -21.46 8.17 -17.06
C SER A 410 -22.82 8.35 -16.34
N GLY A 411 -22.87 9.15 -15.28
CA GLY A 411 -24.11 9.47 -14.55
C GLY A 411 -24.66 8.37 -13.64
N VAL A 412 -23.87 7.35 -13.29
CA VAL A 412 -24.32 6.26 -12.38
C VAL A 412 -23.96 6.52 -10.91
N ALA A 413 -23.15 7.55 -10.63
CA ALA A 413 -22.77 7.96 -9.28
C ALA A 413 -23.90 8.71 -8.55
N ARG A 414 -24.21 8.30 -7.31
CA ARG A 414 -25.16 8.99 -6.41
C ARG A 414 -24.49 9.95 -5.42
N LYS A 415 -23.17 9.85 -5.25
CA LYS A 415 -22.36 10.71 -4.38
C LYS A 415 -21.09 11.17 -5.10
N PRO A 416 -21.16 12.20 -5.97
CA PRO A 416 -20.00 12.69 -6.70
C PRO A 416 -18.88 13.20 -5.77
N ILE A 417 -17.63 12.97 -6.18
CA ILE A 417 -16.42 13.46 -5.53
C ILE A 417 -15.95 14.73 -6.26
N LEU A 418 -15.92 15.86 -5.54
CA LEU A 418 -15.58 17.17 -6.11
C LEU A 418 -14.07 17.38 -6.26
N ASP A 419 -13.27 16.77 -5.40
CA ASP A 419 -11.81 16.92 -5.35
C ASP A 419 -11.16 15.53 -5.43
N LEU A 420 -10.77 15.14 -6.65
CA LEU A 420 -10.14 13.84 -6.91
C LEU A 420 -8.72 13.74 -6.33
N ASP A 421 -8.02 14.87 -6.18
CA ASP A 421 -6.67 14.89 -5.61
C ASP A 421 -6.72 14.61 -4.10
N ARG A 422 -7.68 15.23 -3.40
CA ARG A 422 -7.94 14.91 -2.00
C ARG A 422 -8.38 13.46 -1.82
N TYR A 423 -9.25 12.96 -2.70
CA TYR A 423 -9.68 11.56 -2.66
C TYR A 423 -8.50 10.59 -2.84
N ALA A 424 -7.55 10.90 -3.73
CA ALA A 424 -6.32 10.12 -3.90
C ALA A 424 -5.48 10.03 -2.61
N GLN A 425 -5.39 11.14 -1.88
CA GLN A 425 -4.68 11.23 -0.61
C GLN A 425 -5.39 10.42 0.48
N GLU A 426 -6.72 10.52 0.56
CA GLU A 426 -7.53 9.75 1.50
C GLU A 426 -7.40 8.24 1.26
N LEU A 427 -7.41 7.79 0.00
CA LEU A 427 -7.20 6.39 -0.37
C LEU A 427 -5.79 5.89 -0.01
N SER A 428 -4.76 6.69 -0.31
CA SER A 428 -3.37 6.40 0.09
C SER A 428 -3.24 6.25 1.61
N ALA A 429 -3.97 7.08 2.37
CA ALA A 429 -3.95 7.06 3.83
C ALA A 429 -4.65 5.84 4.45
N ARG A 430 -5.58 5.18 3.74
CA ARG A 430 -6.32 4.00 4.24
C ARG A 430 -5.46 2.75 4.36
N ARG A 431 -4.38 2.62 3.58
CA ARG A 431 -3.51 1.43 3.61
C ARG A 431 -2.66 1.36 4.88
N ASP A 432 -2.39 2.50 5.51
CA ASP A 432 -1.46 2.58 6.61
C ASP A 432 -1.86 3.70 7.60
N PRO A 433 -2.16 3.41 8.88
CA PRO A 433 -2.37 4.43 9.91
C PRO A 433 -1.24 5.47 9.98
N ILE A 434 -0.01 5.09 9.61
CA ILE A 434 1.14 5.99 9.47
C ILE A 434 0.88 7.08 8.43
N ALA A 435 0.27 6.72 7.30
CA ALA A 435 0.09 7.62 6.17
C ALA A 435 -0.79 8.82 6.55
N SER A 436 -1.82 8.65 7.39
CA SER A 436 -2.62 9.80 7.89
C SER A 436 -1.82 10.81 8.72
N THR A 437 -0.82 10.34 9.49
CA THR A 437 0.03 11.20 10.32
C THR A 437 1.11 11.87 9.49
N LEU A 438 1.77 11.12 8.60
CA LEU A 438 2.76 11.68 7.67
C LEU A 438 2.13 12.61 6.63
N GLN A 439 0.90 12.34 6.18
CA GLN A 439 0.21 13.19 5.19
C GLN A 439 0.03 14.61 5.71
N ARG A 440 -0.34 14.78 6.99
CA ARG A 440 -0.44 16.11 7.62
C ARG A 440 0.90 16.86 7.61
N ILE A 441 2.00 16.15 7.82
CA ILE A 441 3.36 16.70 7.74
C ILE A 441 3.66 17.13 6.31
N TYR A 442 3.38 16.26 5.33
CA TYR A 442 3.63 16.51 3.91
C TYR A 442 2.86 17.73 3.41
N ASP A 443 1.58 17.84 3.74
CA ASP A 443 0.75 18.95 3.29
C ASP A 443 1.22 20.30 3.84
N ARG A 444 1.75 20.33 5.08
CA ARG A 444 2.34 21.55 5.64
C ARG A 444 3.68 21.88 4.97
N VAL A 445 4.52 20.88 4.70
CA VAL A 445 5.79 21.08 3.99
C VAL A 445 5.57 21.55 2.56
N ARG A 446 4.57 21.03 1.84
CA ARG A 446 4.21 21.50 0.48
C ARG A 446 3.84 22.98 0.43
N ARG A 447 3.24 23.51 1.50
CA ARG A 447 2.90 24.95 1.60
C ARG A 447 4.13 25.82 1.79
N GLN A 448 5.19 25.28 2.38
CA GLN A 448 6.46 25.97 2.61
C GLN A 448 7.62 25.02 2.28
N PRO A 449 7.88 24.76 0.98
CA PRO A 449 8.88 23.79 0.57
C PRO A 449 10.27 24.16 1.11
N LYS A 450 11.06 23.15 1.51
CA LYS A 450 12.36 23.35 2.16
C LYS A 450 13.52 22.73 1.39
N ARG A 451 14.73 23.22 1.65
CA ARG A 451 15.99 22.72 1.09
C ARG A 451 16.60 21.72 2.07
N ILE A 452 16.54 20.43 1.75
CA ILE A 452 17.03 19.36 2.64
C ILE A 452 18.28 18.70 2.07
N VAL A 453 19.29 18.56 2.92
CA VAL A 453 20.54 17.85 2.63
C VAL A 453 20.37 16.36 2.86
N PHE A 454 20.65 15.57 1.83
CA PHE A 454 20.75 14.13 1.85
C PHE A 454 22.24 13.76 1.91
N ALA A 455 22.72 13.45 3.12
CA ALA A 455 24.16 13.41 3.41
C ALA A 455 24.91 12.30 2.67
N GLU A 456 24.32 11.12 2.53
CA GLU A 456 24.87 9.97 1.80
C GLU A 456 24.43 9.94 0.33
N GLY A 457 24.56 11.05 -0.40
CA GLY A 457 24.03 11.22 -1.76
C GLY A 457 24.61 10.29 -2.83
N GLU A 458 25.69 9.55 -2.53
CA GLU A 458 26.27 8.51 -3.41
C GLU A 458 25.47 7.19 -3.36
N GLU A 459 24.61 6.99 -2.36
CA GLU A 459 23.83 5.76 -2.18
C GLU A 459 22.54 5.76 -3.01
N GLU A 460 22.21 4.62 -3.63
CA GLU A 460 21.07 4.49 -4.52
C GLU A 460 19.74 4.86 -3.84
N GLN A 461 19.47 4.30 -2.65
CA GLN A 461 18.25 4.55 -1.88
C GLN A 461 18.10 6.04 -1.47
N VAL A 462 19.21 6.74 -1.27
CA VAL A 462 19.22 8.18 -0.96
C VAL A 462 18.89 9.01 -2.20
N MET A 463 19.43 8.64 -3.36
CA MET A 463 19.09 9.29 -4.63
C MET A 463 17.60 9.13 -4.98
N ARG A 464 17.02 7.94 -4.74
CA ARG A 464 15.57 7.70 -4.92
C ARG A 464 14.74 8.53 -3.95
N ALA A 465 15.15 8.58 -2.69
CA ALA A 465 14.49 9.41 -1.69
C ALA A 465 14.51 10.90 -2.08
N ALA A 466 15.64 11.41 -2.57
CA ALA A 466 15.75 12.78 -3.07
C ALA A 466 14.79 13.06 -4.25
N VAL A 467 14.73 12.15 -5.22
CA VAL A 467 13.78 12.25 -6.35
C VAL A 467 12.33 12.22 -5.87
N SER A 468 12.00 11.32 -4.94
CA SER A 468 10.67 11.20 -4.36
C SER A 468 10.27 12.46 -3.58
N TYR A 469 11.18 13.03 -2.79
CA TYR A 469 10.97 14.28 -2.06
C TYR A 469 10.60 15.44 -3.00
N VAL A 470 11.31 15.56 -4.13
CA VAL A 470 11.03 16.58 -5.16
C VAL A 470 9.72 16.28 -5.90
N ASN A 471 9.49 15.02 -6.33
CA ASN A 471 8.26 14.62 -7.02
C ASN A 471 7.00 14.90 -6.17
N GLN A 472 7.11 14.73 -4.86
CA GLN A 472 6.03 15.01 -3.90
C GLN A 472 5.86 16.50 -3.58
N ARG A 473 6.65 17.37 -4.24
CA ARG A 473 6.66 18.83 -4.09
C ARG A 473 7.00 19.29 -2.66
N LEU A 474 7.88 18.55 -1.98
CA LEU A 474 8.29 18.88 -0.61
C LEU A 474 9.42 19.94 -0.57
N GLY A 475 10.17 20.11 -1.67
CA GLY A 475 11.16 21.17 -1.82
C GLY A 475 12.36 20.76 -2.65
N THR A 476 13.54 21.29 -2.31
CA THR A 476 14.81 21.02 -3.00
C THR A 476 15.59 19.95 -2.24
N ALA A 477 16.03 18.91 -2.95
CA ALA A 477 16.92 17.88 -2.40
C ALA A 477 18.37 18.16 -2.79
N ILE A 478 19.26 18.24 -1.79
CA ILE A 478 20.70 18.44 -1.99
C ILE A 478 21.43 17.14 -1.71
N LEU A 479 21.92 16.48 -2.75
CA LEU A 479 22.73 15.26 -2.64
C LEU A 479 24.20 15.62 -2.38
N LEU A 480 24.74 15.18 -1.24
CA LEU A 480 26.16 15.33 -0.93
C LEU A 480 26.96 14.12 -1.40
N GLY A 481 27.98 14.38 -2.20
CA GLY A 481 28.89 13.35 -2.69
C GLY A 481 29.71 13.81 -3.88
N ARG A 482 30.47 12.89 -4.46
CA ARG A 482 31.28 13.15 -5.64
C ARG A 482 30.42 13.11 -6.90
N ASP A 483 30.49 14.17 -7.71
CA ASP A 483 29.66 14.35 -8.92
C ASP A 483 29.72 13.19 -9.89
N ASP A 484 30.91 12.64 -10.14
CA ASP A 484 31.16 11.53 -11.04
C ASP A 484 30.47 10.24 -10.55
N ILE A 485 30.60 9.94 -9.26
CA ILE A 485 30.03 8.74 -8.65
C ILE A 485 28.50 8.83 -8.54
N ILE A 486 27.97 9.98 -8.13
CA ILE A 486 26.51 10.19 -8.08
C ILE A 486 25.91 9.99 -9.47
N LYS A 487 26.50 10.59 -10.51
CA LYS A 487 26.02 10.45 -11.90
C LYS A 487 26.20 9.04 -12.46
N GLU A 488 27.25 8.33 -12.07
CA GLU A 488 27.45 6.93 -12.45
C GLU A 488 26.42 6.01 -11.78
N ASN A 489 26.29 6.10 -10.46
CA ASN A 489 25.34 5.30 -9.69
C ASN A 489 23.89 5.58 -10.12
N ALA A 490 23.54 6.85 -10.37
CA ALA A 490 22.23 7.22 -10.89
C ALA A 490 21.95 6.60 -12.27
N ARG A 491 22.92 6.62 -13.19
CA ARG A 491 22.79 5.97 -14.51
C ARG A 491 22.61 4.46 -14.39
N ASN A 492 23.42 3.80 -13.56
CA ASN A 492 23.32 2.36 -13.31
C ASN A 492 21.97 1.98 -12.70
N ALA A 493 21.45 2.82 -11.80
CA ALA A 493 20.16 2.63 -11.15
C ALA A 493 18.96 3.10 -11.98
N GLY A 494 19.17 3.77 -13.12
CA GLY A 494 18.11 4.37 -13.93
C GLY A 494 17.37 5.52 -13.24
N ILE A 495 18.05 6.29 -12.39
CA ILE A 495 17.49 7.41 -11.64
C ILE A 495 17.75 8.71 -12.41
N ASP A 496 16.68 9.44 -12.76
CA ASP A 496 16.80 10.75 -13.39
C ASP A 496 17.04 11.86 -12.34
N LEU A 497 18.30 12.30 -12.25
CA LEU A 497 18.72 13.44 -11.41
C LEU A 497 18.70 14.78 -12.17
N GLY A 498 18.28 14.81 -13.45
CA GLY A 498 18.18 16.04 -14.25
C GLY A 498 16.96 16.90 -13.91
N LYS A 499 16.13 16.46 -12.96
CA LYS A 499 14.91 17.15 -12.55
C LYS A 499 15.22 18.46 -11.82
N GLN A 500 14.38 19.47 -12.08
CA GLN A 500 14.42 20.74 -11.37
C GLN A 500 14.13 20.50 -9.88
N GLY A 501 15.01 20.98 -9.00
CA GLY A 501 14.90 20.80 -7.54
C GLY A 501 15.85 19.76 -6.95
N ILE A 502 16.70 19.11 -7.76
CA ILE A 502 17.80 18.27 -7.28
C ILE A 502 19.12 19.02 -7.49
N GLU A 503 19.91 19.15 -6.43
CA GLU A 503 21.24 19.76 -6.46
C GLU A 503 22.29 18.74 -6.01
N ILE A 504 23.47 18.74 -6.64
CA ILE A 504 24.60 17.91 -6.23
C ILE A 504 25.68 18.84 -5.69
N ILE A 505 26.17 18.57 -4.48
CA ILE A 505 27.25 19.34 -3.87
C ILE A 505 28.38 18.39 -3.45
N ASN A 506 29.58 18.70 -3.94
CA ASN A 506 30.80 18.01 -3.57
C ASN A 506 31.54 18.78 -2.48
N ALA A 507 31.60 18.21 -1.28
CA ALA A 507 32.26 18.81 -0.13
C ALA A 507 33.73 19.17 -0.40
N ARG A 508 34.45 18.43 -1.25
CA ARG A 508 35.87 18.72 -1.57
C ARG A 508 36.06 19.90 -2.50
N LEU A 509 35.07 20.20 -3.35
CA LEU A 509 35.14 21.23 -4.38
C LEU A 509 34.34 22.50 -4.02
N SER A 510 33.68 22.49 -2.86
CA SER A 510 32.84 23.59 -2.43
C SER A 510 33.67 24.85 -2.12
N ARG A 511 33.13 26.01 -2.52
CA ARG A 511 33.71 27.33 -2.23
C ARG A 511 33.48 27.77 -0.78
N ARG A 512 32.65 27.04 -0.02
CA ARG A 512 32.29 27.35 1.37
C ARG A 512 33.22 26.70 2.41
N ASN A 513 34.19 25.88 1.98
CA ASN A 513 35.02 25.09 2.90
C ASN A 513 35.79 25.92 3.92
N SER A 514 36.32 27.08 3.53
CA SER A 514 36.98 27.99 4.47
C SER A 514 36.01 28.46 5.56
N VAL A 515 34.84 28.95 5.15
CA VAL A 515 33.79 29.44 6.07
C VAL A 515 33.32 28.34 7.03
N TYR A 516 33.09 27.11 6.53
CA TYR A 516 32.69 26.00 7.38
C TYR A 516 33.81 25.55 8.32
N THR A 517 35.07 25.62 7.87
CA THR A 517 36.24 25.30 8.69
C THR A 517 36.40 26.30 9.81
N ASP A 518 36.28 27.60 9.52
CA ASP A 518 36.36 28.68 10.51
C ASP A 518 35.25 28.52 11.56
N TYR A 519 34.01 28.32 11.14
CA TYR A 519 32.87 28.09 12.03
C TYR A 519 33.07 26.87 12.93
N LEU A 520 33.52 25.74 12.38
CA LEU A 520 33.79 24.54 13.16
C LEU A 520 34.97 24.76 14.12
N TYR A 521 36.01 25.45 13.68
CA TYR A 521 37.19 25.73 14.50
C TYR A 521 36.86 26.63 15.69
N GLU A 522 36.07 27.69 15.50
CA GLU A 522 35.63 28.57 16.60
C GLU A 522 34.97 27.78 17.73
N ARG A 523 34.19 26.74 17.39
CA ARG A 523 33.49 25.86 18.32
C ARG A 523 34.40 24.82 18.98
N MET A 524 35.40 24.32 18.24
CA MET A 524 36.18 23.14 18.63
C MET A 524 37.59 23.47 19.16
N GLN A 525 38.09 24.69 18.96
CA GLN A 525 39.42 25.12 19.39
C GLN A 525 39.66 24.94 20.90
N ARG A 526 38.65 25.17 21.74
CA ARG A 526 38.72 24.96 23.20
C ARG A 526 38.46 23.52 23.64
N LYS A 527 38.18 22.63 22.68
CA LYS A 527 38.02 21.19 22.87
C LYS A 527 39.21 20.40 22.32
N GLY A 528 40.33 21.09 22.02
CA GLY A 528 41.60 20.49 21.61
C GLY A 528 41.79 20.27 20.11
N PHE A 529 40.88 20.74 19.26
CA PHE A 529 41.01 20.59 17.81
C PHE A 529 41.90 21.68 17.21
N LEU A 530 42.81 21.30 16.31
CA LEU A 530 43.58 22.26 15.51
C LEU A 530 42.77 22.69 14.28
N PHE A 531 43.11 23.85 13.71
CA PHE A 531 42.47 24.33 12.48
C PHE A 531 42.50 23.28 11.35
N ARG A 532 43.65 22.61 11.17
CA ARG A 532 43.82 21.54 10.18
C ARG A 532 42.91 20.33 10.43
N ASP A 533 42.55 20.05 11.69
CA ASP A 533 41.65 18.95 12.03
C ASP A 533 40.22 19.29 11.61
N CYS A 534 39.76 20.51 11.91
CA CYS A 534 38.48 21.03 11.44
C CYS A 534 38.42 21.07 9.91
N GLN A 535 39.48 21.53 9.25
CA GLN A 535 39.55 21.56 7.78
C GLN A 535 39.43 20.14 7.20
N ARG A 536 40.13 19.17 7.79
CA ARG A 536 40.06 17.77 7.37
C ARG A 536 38.66 17.19 7.54
N LEU A 537 37.96 17.52 8.63
CA LEU A 537 36.57 17.11 8.87
C LEU A 537 35.63 17.70 7.81
N ILE A 538 35.69 19.00 7.55
CA ILE A 538 34.85 19.64 6.53
C ILE A 538 35.10 19.05 5.13
N ASN A 539 36.36 18.78 4.78
CA ASN A 539 36.72 18.30 3.44
C ASN A 539 36.38 16.82 3.19
N ASN A 540 36.27 16.00 4.24
CA ASN A 540 36.17 14.53 4.08
C ASN A 540 34.99 13.89 4.80
N ASP A 541 34.40 14.56 5.79
CA ASP A 541 33.27 14.03 6.53
C ASP A 541 31.97 14.74 6.13
N ARG A 542 31.11 13.97 5.46
CA ARG A 542 29.83 14.44 4.92
C ARG A 542 28.90 14.99 6.00
N ASN A 543 28.92 14.45 7.22
CA ASN A 543 28.01 14.86 8.30
C ASN A 543 28.42 16.22 8.87
N HIS A 544 29.72 16.46 9.07
CA HIS A 544 30.19 17.78 9.49
C HIS A 544 29.92 18.85 8.43
N PHE A 545 30.16 18.52 7.16
CA PHE A 545 29.88 19.42 6.05
C PHE A 545 28.39 19.75 5.95
N ALA A 546 27.53 18.74 5.94
CA ALA A 546 26.07 18.87 5.88
C ALA A 546 25.52 19.67 7.07
N ALA A 547 26.00 19.39 8.28
CA ALA A 547 25.59 20.13 9.46
C ALA A 547 26.02 21.61 9.40
N CYS A 548 27.18 21.92 8.81
CA CYS A 548 27.61 23.31 8.62
C CYS A 548 26.73 24.04 7.61
N MET A 549 26.29 23.36 6.54
CA MET A 549 25.33 23.93 5.59
C MET A 549 24.04 24.37 6.30
N VAL A 550 23.50 23.53 7.18
CA VAL A 550 22.27 23.86 7.93
C VAL A 550 22.52 24.92 9.00
N ALA A 551 23.65 24.84 9.71
CA ALA A 551 24.03 25.80 10.74
C ALA A 551 24.13 27.23 10.18
N LEU A 552 24.76 27.38 9.00
CA LEU A 552 25.00 28.67 8.35
C LEU A 552 23.94 29.08 7.32
N GLY A 553 22.86 28.31 7.17
CA GLY A 553 21.70 28.68 6.35
C GLY A 553 21.81 28.39 4.86
N ASP A 554 22.80 27.59 4.44
CA ASP A 554 22.91 27.09 3.06
C ASP A 554 21.90 25.97 2.75
N ALA A 555 21.31 25.37 3.80
CA ALA A 555 20.18 24.45 3.74
C ALA A 555 19.26 24.59 4.97
N ASP A 556 18.01 24.12 4.86
CA ASP A 556 17.00 24.21 5.92
C ASP A 556 17.04 23.01 6.90
N GLY A 557 17.56 21.86 6.46
CA GLY A 557 17.66 20.67 7.29
C GLY A 557 18.48 19.57 6.64
N ILE A 558 18.70 18.47 7.38
CA ILE A 558 19.53 17.34 6.94
C ILE A 558 18.87 16.00 7.33
N VAL A 559 19.01 15.02 6.45
CA VAL A 559 18.83 13.59 6.74
C VAL A 559 20.15 12.83 6.51
N THR A 560 20.54 11.98 7.46
CA THR A 560 21.80 11.20 7.45
C THR A 560 21.62 9.86 8.17
N GLY A 561 22.59 8.94 8.11
CA GLY A 561 22.65 7.74 8.94
C GLY A 561 22.55 6.42 8.16
N VAL A 562 22.31 6.51 6.85
CA VAL A 562 22.11 5.34 5.97
C VAL A 562 23.30 4.36 6.01
N THR A 563 24.51 4.91 6.08
CA THR A 563 25.77 4.13 6.04
C THR A 563 26.59 4.23 7.33
N ARG A 564 26.05 4.81 8.41
CA ARG A 564 26.78 5.06 9.65
C ARG A 564 25.93 4.75 10.87
N ASN A 565 26.55 4.18 11.91
CA ASN A 565 25.88 3.94 13.18
C ASN A 565 25.30 5.25 13.76
N TYR A 566 24.09 5.16 14.33
CA TYR A 566 23.31 6.30 14.81
C TYR A 566 24.09 7.20 15.78
N SER A 567 24.76 6.61 16.78
CA SER A 567 25.53 7.36 17.79
C SER A 567 26.68 8.16 17.17
N THR A 568 27.40 7.58 16.21
CA THR A 568 28.49 8.27 15.51
C THR A 568 27.95 9.43 14.69
N ALA A 569 26.83 9.21 13.95
CA ALA A 569 26.19 10.27 13.20
C ALA A 569 25.74 11.42 14.13
N LEU A 570 25.11 11.10 15.27
CA LEU A 570 24.68 12.08 16.26
C LEU A 570 25.86 12.88 16.83
N ASP A 571 26.97 12.23 17.18
CA ASP A 571 28.16 12.90 17.70
C ASP A 571 28.76 13.89 16.69
N ASP A 572 28.80 13.52 15.41
CA ASP A 572 29.28 14.40 14.34
C ASP A 572 28.38 15.64 14.19
N ILE A 573 27.05 15.44 14.25
CA ILE A 573 26.08 16.55 14.23
C ILE A 573 26.28 17.46 15.45
N ARG A 574 26.41 16.92 16.67
CA ARG A 574 26.53 17.68 17.92
C ARG A 574 27.81 18.53 18.03
N ARG A 575 28.83 18.25 17.21
CA ARG A 575 30.00 19.15 17.10
C ARG A 575 29.66 20.47 16.40
N VAL A 576 28.64 20.47 15.54
CA VAL A 576 28.31 21.58 14.64
C VAL A 576 27.02 22.29 15.03
N ILE A 577 26.02 21.53 15.52
CA ILE A 577 24.67 21.99 15.83
C ILE A 577 24.43 21.78 17.33
N ASP A 578 23.96 22.82 18.02
CA ASP A 578 23.71 22.79 19.46
C ASP A 578 22.28 22.36 19.77
N ALA A 579 22.06 21.96 21.02
CA ALA A 579 20.71 21.97 21.59
C ALA A 579 20.14 23.40 21.56
N ARG A 580 18.82 23.53 21.46
CA ARG A 580 18.16 24.84 21.65
C ARG A 580 18.44 25.35 23.07
N PRO A 581 18.66 26.66 23.27
CA PRO A 581 18.87 27.21 24.60
C PRO A 581 17.73 26.82 25.55
N GLY A 582 18.05 26.14 26.66
CA GLY A 582 17.06 25.67 27.64
C GLY A 582 16.35 24.36 27.28
N HIS A 583 16.78 23.67 26.22
CA HIS A 583 16.22 22.38 25.78
C HIS A 583 17.27 21.27 25.82
N CYS A 584 16.83 20.02 25.98
CA CYS A 584 17.66 18.84 25.82
C CYS A 584 17.40 18.16 24.48
N VAL A 585 18.39 17.43 23.96
CA VAL A 585 18.26 16.67 22.70
C VAL A 585 17.79 15.26 23.05
N ILE A 586 16.67 14.81 22.48
CA ILE A 586 16.11 13.48 22.76
C ILE A 586 15.72 12.77 21.46
N GLY A 587 15.64 11.45 21.52
CA GLY A 587 14.99 10.62 20.51
C GLY A 587 13.55 10.34 20.89
N VAL A 588 12.60 10.65 20.02
CA VAL A 588 11.17 10.32 20.23
C VAL A 588 10.72 9.33 19.16
N SER A 589 10.19 8.17 19.57
CA SER A 589 9.51 7.26 18.66
C SER A 589 8.00 7.44 18.75
N ILE A 590 7.34 7.49 17.60
CA ILE A 590 5.88 7.50 17.50
C ILE A 590 5.41 6.06 17.30
N VAL A 591 4.64 5.54 18.24
CA VAL A 591 4.05 4.20 18.18
C VAL A 591 2.57 4.31 17.82
N LEU A 592 2.19 3.64 16.73
CA LEU A 592 0.82 3.52 16.25
C LEU A 592 0.34 2.10 16.51
N ALA A 593 -0.56 1.96 17.48
CA ALA A 593 -1.06 0.67 17.94
C ALA A 593 -2.59 0.71 18.05
N ARG A 594 -3.29 -0.12 17.26
CA ARG A 594 -4.77 -0.27 17.31
C ARG A 594 -5.52 1.08 17.27
N GLY A 595 -5.07 1.99 16.40
CA GLY A 595 -5.66 3.32 16.25
C GLY A 595 -5.28 4.35 17.34
N ARG A 596 -4.40 4.00 18.28
CA ARG A 596 -3.82 4.93 19.25
C ARG A 596 -2.43 5.38 18.81
N THR A 597 -2.13 6.65 19.02
CA THR A 597 -0.78 7.22 18.87
C THR A 597 -0.19 7.44 20.25
N VAL A 598 0.99 6.86 20.50
CA VAL A 598 1.74 7.00 21.74
C VAL A 598 3.16 7.44 21.40
N LEU A 599 3.64 8.49 22.06
CA LEU A 599 5.01 8.98 21.93
C LEU A 599 5.87 8.31 23.01
N VAL A 600 7.02 7.79 22.63
CA VAL A 600 7.96 7.13 23.54
C VAL A 600 9.30 7.87 23.48
N ALA A 601 9.77 8.36 24.62
CA ALA A 601 11.01 9.12 24.78
C ALA A 601 11.74 8.65 26.04
N ASP A 602 13.06 8.71 26.19
CA ASP A 602 14.06 8.88 25.14
C ASP A 602 14.40 7.51 24.52
N THR A 603 14.44 7.48 23.20
CA THR A 603 14.66 6.29 22.38
C THR A 603 15.99 6.30 21.63
N ALA A 604 16.83 7.34 21.78
CA ALA A 604 18.06 7.48 20.99
C ALA A 604 19.25 8.20 21.63
N VAL A 605 19.06 9.05 22.64
CA VAL A 605 20.13 9.98 23.07
C VAL A 605 20.71 9.68 24.45
N HIS A 606 19.88 9.57 25.49
CA HIS A 606 20.35 9.39 26.86
C HIS A 606 20.35 7.91 27.26
N ASP A 607 21.52 7.33 27.53
CA ASP A 607 21.68 5.92 27.90
C ASP A 607 21.03 5.59 29.26
N MET A 608 21.51 6.25 30.32
CA MET A 608 20.99 6.15 31.68
C MET A 608 20.84 7.54 32.29
N PRO A 609 19.72 8.24 32.01
CA PRO A 609 19.54 9.61 32.47
C PRO A 609 19.42 9.69 34.00
N ASP A 610 19.91 10.79 34.58
CA ASP A 610 19.64 11.15 35.97
C ASP A 610 18.26 11.80 36.15
N ALA A 611 17.88 12.14 37.39
CA ALA A 611 16.56 12.72 37.67
C ALA A 611 16.32 14.07 36.98
N VAL A 612 17.36 14.88 36.80
CA VAL A 612 17.28 16.18 36.11
C VAL A 612 17.09 15.93 34.62
N GLU A 613 17.87 15.02 34.04
CA GLU A 613 17.77 14.64 32.63
C GLU A 613 16.40 14.02 32.31
N ILE A 614 15.84 13.17 33.18
CA ILE A 614 14.48 12.61 33.00
C ILE A 614 13.43 13.74 32.97
N ALA A 615 13.55 14.74 33.86
CA ALA A 615 12.65 15.90 33.86
C ALA A 615 12.81 16.74 32.57
N ASP A 616 14.04 16.95 32.10
CA ASP A 616 14.32 17.65 30.83
C ASP A 616 13.72 16.89 29.63
N ILE A 617 13.90 15.56 29.59
CA ILE A 617 13.32 14.67 28.57
C ILE A 617 11.79 14.79 28.57
N ALA A 618 11.17 14.85 29.74
CA ALA A 618 9.72 14.97 29.86
C ALA A 618 9.19 16.28 29.26
N GLU A 619 9.83 17.42 29.57
CA GLU A 619 9.45 18.72 29.00
C GLU A 619 9.64 18.76 27.47
N GLU A 620 10.75 18.23 26.96
CA GLU A 620 10.98 18.20 25.50
C GLU A 620 9.99 17.27 24.78
N ALA A 621 9.69 16.10 25.36
CA ALA A 621 8.71 15.15 24.82
C ALA A 621 7.28 15.73 24.83
N ALA A 622 6.88 16.41 25.90
CA ALA A 622 5.61 17.11 25.98
C ALA A 622 5.51 18.25 24.96
N GLY A 623 6.59 19.03 24.79
CA GLY A 623 6.68 20.06 23.77
C GLY A 623 6.57 19.50 22.35
N PHE A 624 7.18 18.34 22.08
CA PHE A 624 7.04 17.65 20.80
C PHE A 624 5.61 17.14 20.56
N ALA A 625 4.94 16.58 21.58
CA ALA A 625 3.56 16.15 21.50
C ALA A 625 2.61 17.29 21.07
N ARG A 626 2.79 18.47 21.67
CA ARG A 626 2.02 19.68 21.29
C ARG A 626 2.28 20.12 19.86
N ARG A 627 3.54 20.09 19.39
CA ARG A 627 3.89 20.40 17.98
C ARG A 627 3.24 19.43 16.99
N MET A 628 2.93 18.22 17.43
CA MET A 628 2.20 17.19 16.68
C MET A 628 0.67 17.31 16.83
N GLY A 629 0.18 18.28 17.61
CA GLY A 629 -1.25 18.55 17.81
C GLY A 629 -1.91 17.71 18.91
N TYR A 630 -1.13 17.10 19.81
CA TYR A 630 -1.65 16.33 20.94
C TYR A 630 -1.53 17.13 22.24
N GLU A 631 -2.57 17.10 23.07
CA GLU A 631 -2.45 17.55 24.46
C GLU A 631 -1.69 16.47 25.25
N PRO A 632 -0.51 16.80 25.82
CA PRO A 632 0.35 15.83 26.49
C PRO A 632 -0.27 15.33 27.81
N ARG A 633 -0.37 14.00 27.90
CA ARG A 633 -0.60 13.22 29.13
C ARG A 633 0.59 12.31 29.32
N LEU A 634 1.52 12.75 30.16
CA LEU A 634 2.85 12.17 30.26
C LEU A 634 2.96 11.22 31.44
N ALA A 635 3.35 9.97 31.18
CA ALA A 635 3.71 9.03 32.23
C ALA A 635 5.23 8.83 32.25
N MET A 636 5.84 9.05 33.40
CA MET A 636 7.22 8.62 33.65
C MET A 636 7.22 7.17 34.11
N LEU A 637 7.79 6.31 33.26
CA LEU A 637 7.72 4.87 33.42
C LEU A 637 8.83 4.33 34.32
N ALA A 638 8.46 3.34 35.12
CA ALA A 638 9.38 2.49 35.86
C ALA A 638 8.86 1.05 35.86
N TYR A 639 9.68 0.14 36.39
CA TYR A 639 9.21 -1.23 36.66
C TYR A 639 8.34 -1.29 37.93
N SER A 640 8.40 -0.27 38.78
CA SER A 640 7.54 -0.09 39.96
C SER A 640 6.34 0.81 39.65
N THR A 641 5.33 0.71 40.50
CA THR A 641 4.20 1.64 40.50
C THR A 641 4.10 2.30 41.87
N PHE A 642 4.38 3.61 41.93
CA PHE A 642 4.33 4.46 43.12
C PHE A 642 5.01 3.85 44.36
N GLY A 643 6.25 3.42 44.19
CA GLY A 643 7.16 2.99 45.26
C GLY A 643 7.21 1.48 45.48
N HIS A 644 6.43 0.66 44.74
CA HIS A 644 6.46 -0.79 44.91
C HIS A 644 6.72 -1.54 43.59
N PRO A 645 7.69 -2.48 43.56
CA PRO A 645 8.70 -2.73 44.59
C PRO A 645 9.72 -1.56 44.67
N GLN A 646 10.35 -1.38 45.83
CA GLN A 646 11.37 -0.33 46.01
C GLN A 646 12.65 -0.64 45.22
N GLY A 647 13.32 0.40 44.75
CA GLY A 647 14.68 0.29 44.21
C GLY A 647 15.23 1.62 43.69
N GLU A 648 16.55 1.71 43.67
CA GLU A 648 17.31 2.93 43.32
C GLU A 648 16.89 3.53 41.97
N ARG A 649 16.54 2.69 40.99
CA ARG A 649 16.11 3.14 39.66
C ARG A 649 14.76 3.87 39.67
N SER A 650 13.86 3.47 40.56
CA SER A 650 12.56 4.12 40.75
C SER A 650 12.68 5.43 41.51
N GLU A 651 13.64 5.54 42.43
CA GLU A 651 13.92 6.78 43.17
C GLU A 651 14.32 7.94 42.25
N ARG A 652 15.07 7.64 41.16
CA ARG A 652 15.44 8.67 40.16
C ARG A 652 14.21 9.23 39.44
N VAL A 653 13.26 8.37 39.09
CA VAL A 653 12.02 8.78 38.43
C VAL A 653 11.13 9.58 39.40
N GLN A 654 11.06 9.17 40.66
CA GLN A 654 10.36 9.94 41.71
C GLN A 654 10.98 11.32 41.92
N GLU A 655 12.30 11.44 41.92
CA GLU A 655 12.95 12.75 42.03
C GLU A 655 12.68 13.60 40.78
N ALA A 656 12.62 13.01 39.58
CA ALA A 656 12.22 13.74 38.37
C ALA A 656 10.80 14.33 38.49
N VAL A 657 9.85 13.59 39.07
CA VAL A 657 8.50 14.10 39.39
C VAL A 657 8.57 15.33 40.31
N ARG A 658 9.38 15.25 41.38
CA ARG A 658 9.56 16.37 42.33
C ARG A 658 10.24 17.58 41.67
N ILE A 659 11.12 17.35 40.70
CA ILE A 659 11.75 18.41 39.91
C ILE A 659 10.70 19.11 39.05
N LEU A 660 9.85 18.37 38.33
CA LEU A 660 8.76 18.94 37.53
C LEU A 660 7.75 19.72 38.40
N ASP A 661 7.49 19.26 39.63
CA ASP A 661 6.66 19.98 40.61
C ASP A 661 7.24 21.37 40.93
N LYS A 662 8.55 21.44 41.14
CA LYS A 662 9.26 22.71 41.39
C LYS A 662 9.27 23.61 40.16
N ARG A 663 9.35 23.03 38.96
CA ARG A 663 9.35 23.76 37.68
C ARG A 663 7.97 24.31 37.28
N ARG A 664 6.89 23.80 37.87
CA ARG A 664 5.49 24.23 37.61
C ARG A 664 5.13 24.17 36.12
N VAL A 665 5.39 23.02 35.51
CA VAL A 665 5.07 22.77 34.10
C VAL A 665 3.56 22.86 33.83
N ASP A 666 3.21 23.12 32.57
CA ASP A 666 1.85 23.42 32.12
C ASP A 666 1.14 22.23 31.43
N PHE A 667 1.67 21.01 31.57
CA PHE A 667 1.10 19.78 31.00
C PHE A 667 0.79 18.75 32.08
N GLU A 668 -0.06 17.78 31.76
CA GLU A 668 -0.34 16.65 32.65
C GLU A 668 0.85 15.69 32.68
N TYR A 669 1.34 15.39 33.89
CA TYR A 669 2.36 14.37 34.09
C TYR A 669 2.15 13.65 35.42
N ASP A 670 2.61 12.41 35.49
CA ASP A 670 2.70 11.65 36.73
C ASP A 670 3.73 10.51 36.62
N GLY A 671 4.08 9.91 37.75
CA GLY A 671 5.03 8.82 37.85
C GLY A 671 5.61 8.70 39.27
N GLU A 672 6.45 7.70 39.52
CA GLU A 672 6.81 6.62 38.60
C GLU A 672 5.72 5.54 38.54
N MET A 673 5.47 5.00 37.34
CA MET A 673 4.44 3.97 37.17
C MET A 673 4.79 2.93 36.11
N ALA A 674 4.24 1.73 36.25
CA ALA A 674 4.35 0.69 35.24
C ALA A 674 3.51 1.00 33.99
N ALA A 675 3.94 0.47 32.84
CA ALA A 675 3.33 0.75 31.55
C ALA A 675 1.87 0.26 31.44
N ASP A 676 1.54 -0.85 32.08
CA ASP A 676 0.19 -1.41 32.14
C ASP A 676 -0.77 -0.49 32.91
N VAL A 677 -0.28 0.21 33.93
CA VAL A 677 -1.03 1.26 34.63
C VAL A 677 -1.15 2.50 33.75
N ALA A 678 -0.03 3.04 33.23
CA ALA A 678 -0.02 4.27 32.43
C ALA A 678 -0.96 4.25 31.21
N LEU A 679 -1.14 3.08 30.59
CA LEU A 679 -1.89 2.92 29.34
C LEU A 679 -3.33 2.41 29.52
N ASN A 680 -3.75 2.11 30.76
CA ASN A 680 -5.04 1.48 31.06
C ASN A 680 -5.83 2.26 32.12
N ALA A 681 -6.88 2.95 31.69
CA ALA A 681 -7.75 3.73 32.57
C ALA A 681 -8.34 2.93 33.75
N ARG A 682 -8.59 1.62 33.58
CA ARG A 682 -9.11 0.77 34.67
C ARG A 682 -8.05 0.47 35.72
N ALA A 683 -6.79 0.27 35.31
CA ALA A 683 -5.68 0.09 36.23
C ALA A 683 -5.34 1.41 36.95
N MET A 684 -5.35 2.53 36.22
CA MET A 684 -5.17 3.88 36.79
C MET A 684 -6.20 4.20 37.87
N ALA A 685 -7.46 3.77 37.71
CA ALA A 685 -8.53 4.05 38.67
C ALA A 685 -8.28 3.47 40.07
N GLN A 686 -7.35 2.52 40.22
CA GLN A 686 -6.92 2.00 41.53
C GLN A 686 -6.01 2.98 42.29
N TYR A 687 -5.50 4.01 41.61
CA TYR A 687 -4.62 5.04 42.14
C TYR A 687 -5.29 6.42 41.96
N PRO A 688 -6.28 6.77 42.81
CA PRO A 688 -7.12 7.96 42.60
C PRO A 688 -6.38 9.29 42.75
N PHE A 689 -5.13 9.28 43.21
CA PHE A 689 -4.25 10.45 43.30
C PHE A 689 -3.51 10.75 41.99
N ILE A 690 -3.64 9.90 40.96
CA ILE A 690 -3.01 10.13 39.66
C ILE A 690 -3.51 11.45 39.06
N ARG A 691 -2.57 12.26 38.56
CA ARG A 691 -2.80 13.59 37.97
C ARG A 691 -3.30 13.54 36.53
N LEU A 692 -3.12 12.41 35.84
CA LEU A 692 -3.52 12.22 34.45
C LEU A 692 -5.04 12.05 34.32
N THR A 693 -5.66 12.83 33.42
CA THR A 693 -7.10 12.79 33.14
C THR A 693 -7.55 11.55 32.36
N GLY A 694 -6.59 10.77 31.83
CA GLY A 694 -6.82 9.52 31.12
C GLY A 694 -5.51 8.82 30.77
N PRO A 695 -5.55 7.73 29.99
CA PRO A 695 -4.34 7.01 29.58
C PRO A 695 -3.29 7.93 28.94
N ALA A 696 -2.04 7.69 29.30
CA ALA A 696 -0.90 8.45 28.81
C ALA A 696 -0.77 8.31 27.28
N ASN A 697 -0.41 9.42 26.63
CA ASN A 697 -0.05 9.46 25.22
C ASN A 697 1.43 9.85 25.01
N VAL A 698 2.14 10.18 26.09
CA VAL A 698 3.59 10.37 26.12
C VAL A 698 4.17 9.48 27.22
N LEU A 699 5.14 8.65 26.88
CA LEU A 699 5.83 7.73 27.78
C LEU A 699 7.29 8.14 27.87
N VAL A 700 7.73 8.53 29.08
CA VAL A 700 9.13 8.78 29.37
C VAL A 700 9.74 7.52 29.98
N MET A 701 10.63 6.88 29.24
CA MET A 701 11.34 5.65 29.60
C MET A 701 12.50 5.96 30.54
N PRO A 702 12.79 5.08 31.51
CA PRO A 702 13.82 5.33 32.51
C PRO A 702 15.25 5.18 31.98
N ALA A 703 15.42 4.55 30.80
CA ALA A 703 16.71 4.34 30.14
C ALA A 703 16.53 3.96 28.67
N PHE A 704 17.57 4.21 27.86
CA PHE A 704 17.60 3.88 26.43
C PHE A 704 17.33 2.40 26.15
N HIS A 705 17.90 1.49 26.94
CA HIS A 705 17.71 0.05 26.76
C HIS A 705 16.24 -0.36 26.94
N SER A 706 15.53 0.22 27.92
CA SER A 706 14.09 -0.01 28.11
C SER A 706 13.30 0.49 26.91
N ALA A 707 13.61 1.69 26.43
CA ALA A 707 12.96 2.28 25.26
C ALA A 707 13.16 1.45 23.98
N SER A 708 14.40 1.08 23.68
CA SER A 708 14.76 0.29 22.49
C SER A 708 14.14 -1.11 22.52
N ILE A 709 14.20 -1.82 23.66
CA ILE A 709 13.64 -3.17 23.74
C ILE A 709 12.11 -3.11 23.60
N SER A 710 11.43 -2.23 24.33
CA SER A 710 9.96 -2.16 24.31
C SER A 710 9.41 -1.73 22.96
N THR A 711 10.00 -0.74 22.30
CA THR A 711 9.53 -0.28 20.99
C THR A 711 9.73 -1.35 19.90
N LYS A 712 10.87 -2.05 19.89
CA LYS A 712 11.10 -3.17 18.98
C LYS A 712 10.18 -4.36 19.26
N MET A 713 9.91 -4.70 20.52
CA MET A 713 8.93 -5.74 20.86
C MET A 713 7.52 -5.37 20.42
N LEU A 714 7.10 -4.11 20.59
CA LEU A 714 5.80 -3.63 20.11
C LEU A 714 5.69 -3.71 18.59
N GLN A 715 6.79 -3.46 17.88
CA GLN A 715 6.86 -3.61 16.44
C GLN A 715 6.75 -5.07 16.00
N GLU A 716 7.61 -5.94 16.53
CA GLU A 716 7.73 -7.33 16.09
C GLU A 716 6.58 -8.23 16.59
N LEU A 717 6.11 -8.05 17.82
CA LEU A 717 5.07 -8.90 18.44
C LEU A 717 3.71 -8.21 18.54
N GLY A 718 3.70 -6.88 18.70
CA GLY A 718 2.48 -6.11 18.90
C GLY A 718 1.76 -5.73 17.61
N GLY A 719 2.34 -6.01 16.44
CA GLY A 719 1.83 -5.58 15.13
C GLY A 719 1.65 -4.06 15.05
N SER A 720 2.38 -3.31 15.87
CA SER A 720 2.32 -1.86 15.94
C SER A 720 3.32 -1.25 14.99
N THR A 721 3.01 -0.10 14.41
CA THR A 721 4.02 0.60 13.62
C THR A 721 4.78 1.60 14.49
N VAL A 722 6.10 1.61 14.35
CA VAL A 722 7.00 2.54 15.05
C VAL A 722 7.68 3.45 14.03
N ILE A 723 7.55 4.76 14.22
CA ILE A 723 8.23 5.79 13.41
C ILE A 723 9.28 6.47 14.30
N GLY A 724 10.51 6.52 13.83
CA GLY A 724 11.63 7.12 14.55
C GLY A 724 12.76 6.12 14.83
N PRO A 725 13.71 6.48 15.72
CA PRO A 725 13.66 7.62 16.62
C PRO A 725 13.82 8.97 15.92
N LEU A 726 12.90 9.90 16.18
CA LEU A 726 12.94 11.28 15.70
C LEU A 726 13.83 12.10 16.62
N LEU A 727 14.83 12.77 16.04
CA LEU A 727 15.72 13.63 16.80
C LEU A 727 15.07 15.00 17.01
N VAL A 728 14.88 15.39 18.27
CA VAL A 728 14.26 16.67 18.65
C VAL A 728 15.11 17.38 19.70
N GLY A 729 14.91 18.69 19.84
CA GLY A 729 15.66 19.52 20.80
C GLY A 729 16.89 20.24 20.23
N LEU A 730 17.34 19.90 19.02
CA LEU A 730 18.39 20.65 18.32
C LEU A 730 17.90 22.02 17.82
N ASN A 731 18.81 23.00 17.76
CA ASN A 731 18.53 24.35 17.27
C ASN A 731 18.46 24.46 15.75
N LYS A 732 18.74 23.36 15.05
CA LYS A 732 18.58 23.19 13.61
C LYS A 732 17.91 21.85 13.31
N PRO A 733 17.13 21.74 12.22
CA PRO A 733 16.46 20.50 11.85
C PRO A 733 17.43 19.43 11.36
N VAL A 734 17.49 18.31 12.08
CA VAL A 734 18.31 17.14 11.75
C VAL A 734 17.49 15.90 12.01
N GLN A 735 17.50 14.95 11.08
CA GLN A 735 17.00 13.59 11.32
C GLN A 735 18.06 12.56 10.97
N ILE A 736 18.12 11.49 11.76
CA ILE A 736 19.06 10.39 11.58
C ILE A 736 18.25 9.12 11.35
N VAL A 737 18.48 8.45 10.21
CA VAL A 737 17.86 7.17 9.88
C VAL A 737 18.70 6.00 10.38
N SER A 738 18.07 4.83 10.48
CA SER A 738 18.77 3.57 10.74
C SER A 738 19.66 3.15 9.56
N LEU A 739 20.66 2.31 9.84
CA LEU A 739 21.43 1.63 8.79
C LEU A 739 20.50 0.88 7.84
N ASN A 740 20.75 1.00 6.53
CA ASN A 740 19.96 0.38 5.47
C ASN A 740 18.48 0.81 5.44
N ALA A 741 18.16 2.03 5.92
CA ALA A 741 16.82 2.59 5.78
C ALA A 741 16.38 2.64 4.31
N LYS A 742 15.11 2.33 4.06
CA LYS A 742 14.52 2.36 2.72
C LYS A 742 14.35 3.79 2.23
N ASP A 743 14.19 3.98 0.93
CA ASP A 743 13.92 5.28 0.34
C ASP A 743 12.68 5.96 0.97
N SER A 744 11.61 5.21 1.24
CA SER A 744 10.40 5.67 1.90
C SER A 744 10.66 6.20 3.31
N ASP A 745 11.46 5.48 4.12
CA ASP A 745 11.88 5.93 5.45
C ASP A 745 12.71 7.22 5.38
N ILE A 746 13.62 7.30 4.41
CA ILE A 746 14.47 8.48 4.20
C ILE A 746 13.63 9.69 3.79
N VAL A 747 12.65 9.53 2.90
CA VAL A 747 11.72 10.62 2.50
C VAL A 747 10.89 11.07 3.69
N ASN A 748 10.38 10.13 4.49
CA ASN A 748 9.59 10.43 5.69
C ASN A 748 10.43 11.28 6.67
N MET A 749 11.68 10.90 6.93
CA MET A 749 12.58 11.65 7.80
C MET A 749 12.97 13.01 7.22
N ALA A 750 13.21 13.09 5.91
CA ALA A 750 13.48 14.35 5.22
C ALA A 750 12.28 15.31 5.31
N ALA A 751 11.06 14.81 5.19
CA ALA A 751 9.83 15.60 5.35
C ALA A 751 9.64 16.07 6.80
N ILE A 752 9.96 15.24 7.79
CA ILE A 752 9.92 15.62 9.21
C ILE A 752 10.98 16.69 9.53
N ALA A 753 12.18 16.57 8.96
CA ALA A 753 13.21 17.61 9.04
C ALA A 753 12.72 18.92 8.43
N ALA A 754 12.12 18.87 7.23
CA ALA A 754 11.54 20.02 6.56
C ALA A 754 10.40 20.68 7.35
N TYR A 755 9.51 19.87 7.92
CA TYR A 755 8.43 20.35 8.78
C TYR A 755 8.98 21.11 10.00
N SER A 756 10.01 20.56 10.62
CA SER A 756 10.68 21.17 11.77
C SER A 756 11.41 22.47 11.39
N ALA A 757 11.81 22.64 10.14
CA ALA A 757 12.44 23.87 9.62
C ALA A 757 11.46 25.02 9.37
N GLY A 758 10.16 24.75 9.30
CA GLY A 758 9.10 25.75 9.13
C GLY A 758 8.21 25.96 10.35
N ALA A 759 8.52 25.29 11.46
CA ALA A 759 7.74 25.29 12.69
C ALA A 759 8.23 26.31 13.72
#